data_AF-A0A1W2TFR8-F1
#
_entry.id   AF-A0A1W2TFR8-F1
#
_cell.length_a   1.000
_cell.length_b   1.000
_cell.length_c   1.000
_cell.angle_alpha   90.00
_cell.angle_beta   90.00
_cell.angle_gamma   90.00
#
_symmetry.space_group_name_H-M   'P 1'
#
loop_
_entity.id
_entity.type
_entity.pdbx_description
1 polymer ?
#
loop_
_entity_poly.entity_id
_entity_poly.type
_entity_poly.pdbx_seq_one_letter_code
_entity_poly.pdbx_strand_id
1 'polypeptide(L)'
;MALSEDIPSGLAMKSGCPVCYPRLRPQTQLLQCSGCKVIHYCSTDHQKKHRPEHKAACTSIIKSRAKLEKEDAALRTHPGDFLTPANIFEVGVGRFWGMIGTRDYMRARFAAANALLQIDTIKAVEKALAHFQDMLRLCRSDNLGIRDIVPSLLLRLGREQECYDFLKWWSVIDDEHHYNGKYDWGDPSLPYLDICGADAFEAVDFFASHSNLCQFVTLVLLKLRLYLDIEPYDPQYMDFGSPRLSWPPSPTQFLRPIGEIVQKKVGTITSSDVPEISKRLKDQYQALFQIVHKENPYFWEALVDASEDAPSLPTVYSPGSVEEAILTVYQCKKAWEESYDAIIMIESEIGKLTKVYKGPDATVVDRANTGAITATLERRRGSGRTFPSKFDAPTTYTRPENLFPPTLTGQDQTCHFVHRSNQKKALAYADGACSDNGQQNPQAAWAAVLRLPSGDHIRPCILSGRLELKGPFGDESIATSNRAELRAAIAILRGNNWLVDGFTSVVIATDSSYLVDGATEWVRGWVRNGWKTRAGGPVKNRDLWELFLGEVEKCAEMGLDVELWKIPREMNGIADTAAKETIHQGPAPTDFENMRFGPSAAGAGTPEEPRVLCLCLEYESLFNDMYTSLISRITAKAKMDRVTTREAALDTLTQNPPPPVILVTDAGAAKIITIWERVIDCLRGGSTVVLAVSFSSFVNEGQFNRCFGKIGLPWKRGGYHRTNVSLRPGAVDDRLRNLLLPIYSQKALYVEGVASSDVWYAGEQGEVAVAFTKVGNGMLGYVGDVNREDGSEAVILAMLGLLN
;
A
#
# COMPACT_ATOMS: atom_id res chain seq x y z
N MET A 1 -0.35 -32.06 -5.64
CA MET A 1 -1.17 -32.62 -4.54
C MET A 1 -2.35 -31.68 -4.34
N ALA A 2 -3.56 -32.22 -4.45
CA ALA A 2 -4.89 -31.63 -4.20
C ALA A 2 -4.99 -30.12 -3.92
N LEU A 3 -5.29 -29.30 -4.94
CA LEU A 3 -5.66 -27.88 -4.77
C LEU A 3 -6.78 -27.45 -5.74
N SER A 4 -7.67 -28.36 -6.17
CA SER A 4 -8.73 -28.02 -7.16
C SER A 4 -10.17 -28.24 -6.68
N GLU A 5 -10.43 -28.37 -5.38
CA GLU A 5 -11.81 -28.55 -4.87
C GLU A 5 -12.49 -27.25 -4.40
N ASP A 6 -11.76 -26.13 -4.28
CA ASP A 6 -12.27 -24.90 -3.67
C ASP A 6 -12.15 -23.68 -4.62
N ILE A 7 -12.79 -23.71 -5.78
CA ILE A 7 -13.07 -22.47 -6.54
C ILE A 7 -14.51 -22.05 -6.16
N PRO A 8 -14.70 -21.02 -5.32
CA PRO A 8 -16.04 -20.59 -4.91
C PRO A 8 -16.77 -20.01 -6.12
N SER A 9 -17.88 -20.63 -6.50
CA SER A 9 -18.86 -20.09 -7.44
C SER A 9 -20.16 -19.85 -6.67
N GLY A 10 -20.43 -18.58 -6.35
CA GLY A 10 -21.55 -18.19 -5.48
C GLY A 10 -21.39 -18.71 -4.03
N LEU A 11 -22.47 -18.65 -3.25
CA LEU A 11 -22.57 -19.35 -1.95
C LEU A 11 -22.53 -20.88 -2.15
N ALA A 12 -21.40 -21.45 -2.56
CA ALA A 12 -21.23 -22.89 -2.78
C ALA A 12 -21.45 -23.66 -1.46
N MET A 13 -22.57 -24.40 -1.37
CA MET A 13 -22.96 -25.38 -0.35
C MET A 13 -22.66 -25.05 1.14
N LYS A 14 -22.67 -23.79 1.58
CA LYS A 14 -22.89 -23.46 3.01
C LYS A 14 -24.32 -23.80 3.48
N SER A 15 -25.14 -24.42 2.63
CA SER A 15 -26.41 -25.06 2.97
C SER A 15 -26.18 -26.36 3.74
N GLY A 16 -25.65 -26.25 4.95
CA GLY A 16 -25.29 -27.41 5.76
C GLY A 16 -24.93 -27.02 7.19
N CYS A 17 -24.58 -28.01 8.00
CA CYS A 17 -24.10 -27.77 9.35
C CYS A 17 -22.72 -27.07 9.28
N PRO A 18 -22.54 -25.86 9.86
CA PRO A 18 -21.28 -25.11 9.79
C PRO A 18 -20.07 -25.86 10.34
N VAL A 19 -20.31 -26.82 11.25
CA VAL A 19 -19.28 -27.65 11.87
C VAL A 19 -18.86 -28.86 11.02
N CYS A 20 -19.74 -29.35 10.13
CA CYS A 20 -19.46 -30.55 9.32
C CYS A 20 -18.80 -30.22 7.98
N TYR A 21 -18.92 -28.97 7.53
CA TYR A 21 -18.44 -28.53 6.23
C TYR A 21 -16.91 -28.73 6.10
N PRO A 22 -16.37 -29.19 4.95
CA PRO A 22 -17.06 -29.57 3.70
C PRO A 22 -17.54 -31.04 3.66
N ARG A 23 -17.32 -31.83 4.71
CA ARG A 23 -17.70 -33.25 4.78
C ARG A 23 -19.20 -33.42 5.08
N LEU A 24 -20.05 -33.04 4.14
CA LEU A 24 -21.49 -33.28 4.23
C LEU A 24 -21.77 -34.78 4.04
N ARG A 25 -22.06 -35.50 5.14
CA ARG A 25 -22.84 -36.74 5.03
C ARG A 25 -24.29 -36.35 4.70
N PRO A 26 -24.98 -37.05 3.78
CA PRO A 26 -26.40 -36.84 3.57
C PRO A 26 -27.13 -37.17 4.87
N GLN A 27 -27.59 -36.13 5.58
CA GLN A 27 -28.42 -36.29 6.75
C GLN A 27 -29.77 -35.66 6.45
N THR A 28 -30.82 -36.47 6.55
CA THR A 28 -32.16 -36.14 6.07
C THR A 28 -32.98 -35.28 7.03
N GLN A 29 -32.46 -34.91 8.21
CA GLN A 29 -33.09 -33.95 9.12
C GLN A 29 -32.07 -33.08 9.83
N LEU A 30 -31.95 -31.82 9.40
CA LEU A 30 -31.13 -30.82 10.07
C LEU A 30 -31.99 -30.00 11.05
N LEU A 31 -31.51 -29.82 12.27
CA LEU A 31 -32.08 -28.96 13.29
C LEU A 31 -31.89 -27.49 12.91
N GLN A 32 -32.98 -26.73 12.79
CA GLN A 32 -32.91 -25.30 12.53
C GLN A 32 -32.67 -24.52 13.82
N CYS A 33 -31.80 -23.50 13.77
CA CYS A 33 -31.68 -22.55 14.88
C CYS A 33 -33.02 -21.85 15.15
N SER A 34 -33.58 -22.02 16.34
CA SER A 34 -34.87 -21.41 16.74
C SER A 34 -34.85 -19.88 16.77
N GLY A 35 -33.67 -19.28 17.03
CA GLY A 35 -33.47 -17.84 17.07
C GLY A 35 -33.50 -17.20 15.68
N CYS A 36 -32.41 -17.38 14.92
CA CYS A 36 -32.21 -16.74 13.62
C CYS A 36 -33.04 -17.39 12.49
N LYS A 37 -33.38 -18.69 12.61
CA LYS A 37 -34.11 -19.47 11.59
C LYS A 37 -33.45 -19.46 10.20
N VAL A 38 -32.13 -19.31 10.12
CA VAL A 38 -31.37 -19.30 8.85
C VAL A 38 -30.13 -20.21 8.85
N ILE A 39 -29.81 -20.83 9.99
CA ILE A 39 -28.76 -21.85 10.11
C ILE A 39 -29.40 -23.18 10.48
N HIS A 40 -28.87 -24.26 9.90
CA HIS A 40 -29.24 -25.63 10.22
C HIS A 40 -28.03 -26.39 10.76
N TYR A 41 -28.26 -27.35 11.66
CA TYR A 41 -27.25 -28.15 12.32
C TYR A 41 -27.62 -29.63 12.24
N CYS A 42 -26.64 -30.52 12.13
CA CYS A 42 -26.91 -31.95 12.21
C CYS A 42 -27.23 -32.44 13.63
N SER A 43 -26.79 -31.71 14.65
CA SER A 43 -26.98 -32.07 16.05
C SER A 43 -26.95 -30.84 16.95
N THR A 44 -27.48 -31.00 18.16
CA THR A 44 -27.42 -29.99 19.21
C THR A 44 -25.98 -29.69 19.65
N ASP A 45 -25.09 -30.66 19.58
CA ASP A 45 -23.67 -30.48 19.91
C ASP A 45 -22.95 -29.59 18.90
N HIS A 46 -23.25 -29.74 17.60
CA HIS A 46 -22.69 -28.85 16.58
C HIS A 46 -23.24 -27.43 16.70
N GLN A 47 -24.51 -27.28 17.10
CA GLN A 47 -25.05 -25.97 17.44
C GLN A 47 -24.31 -25.34 18.64
N LYS A 48 -23.99 -26.11 19.69
CA LYS A 48 -23.21 -25.62 20.83
C LYS A 48 -21.80 -25.22 20.41
N LYS A 49 -21.14 -26.02 19.56
CA LYS A 49 -19.78 -25.74 19.07
C LYS A 49 -19.70 -24.47 18.23
N HIS A 50 -20.66 -24.24 17.34
CA HIS A 50 -20.72 -23.03 16.50
C HIS A 50 -21.32 -21.81 17.24
N ARG A 51 -21.91 -22.01 18.43
CA ARG A 51 -22.59 -20.94 19.18
C ARG A 51 -21.72 -19.70 19.43
N PRO A 52 -20.43 -19.79 19.79
CA PRO A 52 -19.59 -18.61 20.05
C PRO A 52 -19.51 -17.67 18.85
N GLU A 53 -19.24 -18.20 17.65
CA GLU A 53 -19.17 -17.44 16.39
C GLU A 53 -20.54 -16.91 15.96
N HIS A 54 -21.57 -17.74 16.10
CA HIS A 54 -22.93 -17.42 15.65
C HIS A 54 -23.68 -16.40 16.54
N LYS A 55 -23.26 -16.24 17.81
CA LYS A 55 -24.15 -15.66 18.84
C LYS A 55 -24.54 -14.21 18.59
N ALA A 56 -23.58 -13.39 18.21
CA ALA A 56 -23.81 -11.97 17.98
C ALA A 56 -24.82 -11.74 16.85
N ALA A 57 -24.60 -12.34 15.68
CA ALA A 57 -25.49 -12.24 14.53
C ALA A 57 -26.89 -12.79 14.84
N CYS A 58 -26.99 -13.93 15.53
CA CYS A 58 -28.27 -14.51 15.94
C CYS A 58 -29.08 -13.55 16.83
N THR A 59 -28.44 -12.95 17.82
CA THR A 59 -29.08 -11.97 18.71
C THR A 59 -29.50 -10.70 17.95
N SER A 60 -28.67 -10.22 17.02
CA SER A 60 -29.00 -9.09 16.15
C SER A 60 -30.26 -9.34 15.31
N ILE A 61 -30.39 -10.52 14.71
CA ILE A 61 -31.57 -10.94 13.94
C ILE A 61 -32.82 -11.01 14.82
N ILE A 62 -32.72 -11.59 16.03
CA ILE A 62 -33.87 -11.68 16.95
C ILE A 62 -34.37 -10.28 17.32
N LYS A 63 -33.45 -9.37 17.68
CA LYS A 63 -33.79 -8.00 18.10
C LYS A 63 -34.40 -7.19 16.96
N SER A 64 -33.79 -7.24 15.78
CA SER A 64 -34.28 -6.51 14.60
C SER A 64 -35.64 -7.03 14.11
N ARG A 65 -35.84 -8.36 14.11
CA ARG A 65 -37.13 -8.98 13.78
C ARG A 65 -38.23 -8.56 14.76
N ALA A 66 -37.97 -8.60 16.08
CA ALA A 66 -38.94 -8.18 17.08
C ALA A 66 -39.30 -6.69 16.96
N LYS A 67 -38.32 -5.83 16.61
CA LYS A 67 -38.58 -4.42 16.32
C LYS A 67 -39.47 -4.27 15.09
N LEU A 68 -39.17 -4.97 13.99
CA LEU A 68 -39.99 -4.95 12.79
C LEU A 68 -41.43 -5.40 13.06
N GLU A 69 -41.61 -6.50 13.78
CA GLU A 69 -42.95 -7.02 14.16
C GLU A 69 -43.74 -5.99 14.99
N LYS A 70 -43.07 -5.25 15.88
CA LYS A 70 -43.70 -4.17 16.66
C LYS A 70 -44.17 -3.02 15.76
N GLU A 71 -43.30 -2.53 14.87
CA GLU A 71 -43.66 -1.43 13.96
C GLU A 71 -44.74 -1.87 12.96
N ASP A 72 -44.72 -3.12 12.49
CA ASP A 72 -45.76 -3.69 11.62
C ASP A 72 -47.12 -3.69 12.32
N ALA A 73 -47.18 -4.19 13.56
CA ALA A 73 -48.40 -4.22 14.36
C ALA A 73 -48.93 -2.81 14.69
N ALA A 74 -48.04 -1.86 14.95
CA ALA A 74 -48.42 -0.47 15.18
C ALA A 74 -49.07 0.17 13.94
N LEU A 75 -48.51 -0.08 12.74
CA LEU A 75 -49.09 0.41 11.48
C LEU A 75 -50.42 -0.26 11.13
N ARG A 76 -50.56 -1.57 11.38
CA ARG A 76 -51.81 -2.29 11.12
C ARG A 76 -52.96 -1.89 12.03
N THR A 77 -52.66 -1.47 13.26
CA THR A 77 -53.67 -1.04 14.24
C THR A 77 -53.84 0.48 14.28
N HIS A 78 -53.12 1.22 13.44
CA HIS A 78 -53.18 2.68 13.41
C HIS A 78 -54.58 3.16 12.95
N PRO A 79 -55.28 3.99 13.76
CA PRO A 79 -56.65 4.41 13.44
C PRO A 79 -56.73 5.42 12.29
N GLY A 80 -55.58 5.91 11.82
CA GLY A 80 -55.47 6.97 10.82
C GLY A 80 -55.38 8.35 11.46
N ASP A 81 -54.50 9.20 10.93
CA ASP A 81 -54.42 10.62 11.28
C ASP A 81 -54.01 11.47 10.05
N PHE A 82 -53.80 12.77 10.26
CA PHE A 82 -53.41 13.71 9.20
C PHE A 82 -52.09 13.35 8.50
N LEU A 83 -51.18 12.65 9.18
CA LEU A 83 -49.85 12.30 8.68
C LEU A 83 -49.75 10.86 8.16
N THR A 84 -50.63 9.96 8.63
CA THR A 84 -50.60 8.53 8.35
C THR A 84 -52.03 7.98 8.24
N PRO A 85 -52.53 7.68 7.03
CA PRO A 85 -53.83 7.05 6.83
C PRO A 85 -54.00 5.68 7.53
N ALA A 86 -55.25 5.29 7.79
CA ALA A 86 -55.58 3.91 8.18
C ALA A 86 -55.37 2.94 7.01
N ASN A 87 -55.18 1.65 7.29
CA ASN A 87 -54.95 0.60 6.27
C ASN A 87 -53.78 0.94 5.32
N ILE A 88 -52.66 1.36 5.92
CA ILE A 88 -51.53 1.96 5.19
C ILE A 88 -50.86 1.01 4.21
N PHE A 89 -50.96 -0.31 4.44
CA PHE A 89 -50.40 -1.34 3.56
C PHE A 89 -51.22 -1.55 2.29
N GLU A 90 -52.46 -1.08 2.26
CA GLU A 90 -53.34 -1.11 1.10
C GLU A 90 -53.32 0.23 0.35
N VAL A 91 -53.45 1.35 1.07
CA VAL A 91 -53.61 2.69 0.46
C VAL A 91 -52.29 3.43 0.24
N GLY A 92 -51.23 3.02 0.94
CA GLY A 92 -49.96 3.74 1.00
C GLY A 92 -48.85 3.19 0.08
N VAL A 93 -49.08 2.06 -0.59
CA VAL A 93 -48.08 1.38 -1.44
C VAL A 93 -47.59 2.32 -2.54
N GLY A 94 -46.27 2.33 -2.76
CA GLY A 94 -45.59 3.28 -3.66
C GLY A 94 -45.18 4.59 -2.97
N ARG A 95 -45.82 4.94 -1.84
CA ARG A 95 -45.64 6.24 -1.16
C ARG A 95 -45.16 6.10 0.30
N PHE A 96 -44.72 4.91 0.71
CA PHE A 96 -44.34 4.62 2.11
C PHE A 96 -43.26 5.54 2.67
N TRP A 97 -42.36 6.10 1.88
CA TRP A 97 -41.34 7.01 2.44
C TRP A 97 -41.84 8.45 2.62
N GLY A 98 -42.80 8.86 1.81
CA GLY A 98 -43.41 10.20 1.87
C GLY A 98 -44.23 10.40 3.15
N MET A 99 -44.77 9.32 3.71
CA MET A 99 -45.57 9.34 4.93
C MET A 99 -44.64 9.20 6.15
N ILE A 100 -44.77 10.10 7.12
CA ILE A 100 -43.83 10.17 8.25
C ILE A 100 -43.98 8.94 9.17
N GLY A 101 -45.21 8.50 9.45
CA GLY A 101 -45.48 7.39 10.37
C GLY A 101 -44.96 6.03 9.89
N THR A 102 -44.71 5.84 8.60
CA THR A 102 -44.21 4.59 8.01
C THR A 102 -42.68 4.49 7.95
N ARG A 103 -41.96 5.59 8.23
CA ARG A 103 -40.49 5.60 8.12
C ARG A 103 -39.79 4.70 9.12
N ASP A 104 -40.33 4.59 10.34
CA ASP A 104 -39.73 3.74 11.38
C ASP A 104 -39.90 2.26 11.06
N TYR A 105 -41.01 1.88 10.44
CA TYR A 105 -41.21 0.56 9.85
C TYR A 105 -40.19 0.27 8.75
N MET A 106 -40.01 1.18 7.78
CA MET A 106 -39.03 1.01 6.70
C MET A 106 -37.60 0.85 7.25
N ARG A 107 -37.21 1.67 8.22
CA ARG A 107 -35.89 1.55 8.89
C ARG A 107 -35.75 0.25 9.67
N ALA A 108 -36.80 -0.18 10.39
CA ALA A 108 -36.79 -1.45 11.11
C ALA A 108 -36.65 -2.64 10.15
N ARG A 109 -37.30 -2.57 8.98
CA ARG A 109 -37.22 -3.60 7.95
C ARG A 109 -35.86 -3.67 7.29
N PHE A 110 -35.26 -2.51 6.97
CA PHE A 110 -33.88 -2.43 6.49
C PHE A 110 -32.92 -3.07 7.50
N ALA A 111 -33.05 -2.71 8.79
CA ALA A 111 -32.21 -3.26 9.85
C ALA A 111 -32.37 -4.79 10.01
N ALA A 112 -33.57 -5.32 9.82
CA ALA A 112 -33.81 -6.76 9.83
C ALA A 112 -33.14 -7.47 8.63
N ALA A 113 -33.23 -6.89 7.43
CA ALA A 113 -32.53 -7.39 6.24
C ALA A 113 -31.01 -7.37 6.43
N ASN A 114 -30.46 -6.26 6.93
CA ASN A 114 -29.02 -6.13 7.16
C ASN A 114 -28.51 -7.09 8.27
N ALA A 115 -29.30 -7.31 9.32
CA ALA A 115 -28.98 -8.29 10.36
C ALA A 115 -28.92 -9.72 9.81
N LEU A 116 -29.76 -10.07 8.84
CA LEU A 116 -29.71 -11.38 8.16
C LEU A 116 -28.40 -11.53 7.36
N LEU A 117 -27.94 -10.49 6.68
CA LEU A 117 -26.70 -10.50 5.89
C LEU A 117 -25.43 -10.68 6.73
N GLN A 118 -25.50 -10.58 8.07
CA GLN A 118 -24.41 -10.98 8.97
C GLN A 118 -24.19 -12.50 9.01
N ILE A 119 -25.11 -13.29 8.46
CA ILE A 119 -25.00 -14.75 8.35
C ILE A 119 -24.87 -15.13 6.87
N ASP A 120 -23.79 -15.83 6.59
CA ASP A 120 -23.40 -16.19 5.22
C ASP A 120 -24.04 -17.51 4.75
N THR A 121 -25.37 -17.53 4.64
CA THR A 121 -26.13 -18.69 4.12
C THR A 121 -27.12 -18.28 3.05
N ILE A 122 -27.39 -19.18 2.10
CA ILE A 122 -28.39 -18.98 1.02
C ILE A 122 -29.73 -18.50 1.61
N LYS A 123 -30.23 -19.18 2.64
CA LYS A 123 -31.50 -18.86 3.31
C LYS A 123 -31.51 -17.49 3.99
N ALA A 124 -30.37 -17.00 4.46
CA ALA A 124 -30.26 -15.66 5.03
C ALA A 124 -30.32 -14.60 3.92
N VAL A 125 -29.57 -14.81 2.83
CA VAL A 125 -29.56 -13.92 1.65
C VAL A 125 -30.93 -13.87 0.97
N GLU A 126 -31.60 -15.01 0.78
CA GLU A 126 -32.97 -15.07 0.24
C GLU A 126 -33.97 -14.26 1.07
N LYS A 127 -33.92 -14.40 2.40
CA LYS A 127 -34.81 -13.64 3.29
C LYS A 127 -34.49 -12.16 3.27
N ALA A 128 -33.21 -11.78 3.28
CA ALA A 128 -32.80 -10.39 3.18
C ALA A 128 -33.27 -9.77 1.85
N LEU A 129 -33.07 -10.48 0.74
CA LEU A 129 -33.56 -10.08 -0.59
C LEU A 129 -35.09 -9.90 -0.59
N ALA A 130 -35.85 -10.81 0.01
CA ALA A 130 -37.30 -10.68 0.12
C ALA A 130 -37.73 -9.44 0.92
N HIS A 131 -37.01 -9.09 2.00
CA HIS A 131 -37.26 -7.83 2.72
C HIS A 131 -36.99 -6.62 1.82
N PHE A 132 -35.86 -6.59 1.11
CA PHE A 132 -35.49 -5.49 0.22
C PHE A 132 -36.46 -5.33 -0.96
N GLN A 133 -36.87 -6.43 -1.59
CA GLN A 133 -37.86 -6.40 -2.68
C GLN A 133 -39.22 -5.89 -2.21
N ASP A 134 -39.71 -6.30 -1.04
CA ASP A 134 -40.97 -5.76 -0.52
C ASP A 134 -40.83 -4.28 -0.14
N MET A 135 -39.66 -3.84 0.34
CA MET A 135 -39.41 -2.42 0.58
C MET A 135 -39.43 -1.59 -0.71
N LEU A 136 -38.85 -2.08 -1.81
CA LEU A 136 -38.95 -1.42 -3.12
C LEU A 136 -40.40 -1.41 -3.64
N ARG A 137 -41.18 -2.47 -3.40
CA ARG A 137 -42.63 -2.47 -3.71
C ARG A 137 -43.38 -1.39 -2.91
N LEU A 138 -43.08 -1.25 -1.63
CA LEU A 138 -43.69 -0.25 -0.75
C LEU A 138 -43.27 1.18 -1.10
N CYS A 139 -42.05 1.35 -1.61
CA CYS A 139 -41.46 2.64 -1.97
C CYS A 139 -40.61 2.51 -3.25
N ARG A 140 -41.25 2.66 -4.41
CA ARG A 140 -40.56 2.49 -5.70
C ARG A 140 -39.55 3.60 -5.98
N SER A 141 -39.67 4.77 -5.34
CA SER A 141 -38.68 5.84 -5.44
C SER A 141 -37.35 5.55 -4.73
N ASP A 142 -37.27 4.43 -4.01
CA ASP A 142 -36.06 3.90 -3.38
C ASP A 142 -35.23 4.92 -2.58
N ASN A 143 -35.86 5.61 -1.64
CA ASN A 143 -35.19 6.60 -0.81
C ASN A 143 -34.16 6.02 0.21
N LEU A 144 -33.96 4.70 0.23
CA LEU A 144 -33.02 4.01 1.11
C LEU A 144 -31.87 3.35 0.34
N GLY A 145 -31.77 3.52 -0.98
CA GLY A 145 -30.67 2.98 -1.79
C GLY A 145 -30.67 1.45 -1.88
N ILE A 146 -31.84 0.84 -1.87
CA ILE A 146 -32.02 -0.63 -1.91
C ILE A 146 -31.69 -1.18 -3.29
N ARG A 147 -31.91 -0.41 -4.35
CA ARG A 147 -31.58 -0.78 -5.74
C ARG A 147 -30.08 -1.03 -5.95
N ASP A 148 -29.24 -0.52 -5.07
CA ASP A 148 -27.79 -0.70 -5.11
C ASP A 148 -27.35 -2.02 -4.45
N ILE A 149 -28.19 -2.57 -3.55
CA ILE A 149 -27.93 -3.78 -2.77
C ILE A 149 -28.47 -5.03 -3.48
N VAL A 150 -29.69 -4.95 -4.01
CA VAL A 150 -30.43 -6.09 -4.60
C VAL A 150 -29.63 -6.83 -5.69
N PRO A 151 -28.99 -6.15 -6.67
CA PRO A 151 -28.26 -6.82 -7.74
C PRO A 151 -27.13 -7.71 -7.23
N SER A 152 -26.38 -7.25 -6.22
CA SER A 152 -25.30 -8.03 -5.59
C SER A 152 -25.87 -9.27 -4.89
N LEU A 153 -27.01 -9.17 -4.20
CA LEU A 153 -27.64 -10.34 -3.56
C LEU A 153 -28.14 -11.36 -4.59
N LEU A 154 -28.64 -10.92 -5.75
CA LEU A 154 -29.03 -11.83 -6.85
C LEU A 154 -27.82 -12.61 -7.37
N LEU A 155 -26.66 -11.96 -7.55
CA LEU A 155 -25.43 -12.66 -7.95
C LEU A 155 -24.94 -13.67 -6.91
N ARG A 156 -25.10 -13.39 -5.61
CA ARG A 156 -24.75 -14.35 -4.53
C ARG A 156 -25.62 -15.60 -4.54
N LEU A 157 -26.86 -15.47 -5.01
CA LEU A 157 -27.83 -16.57 -5.16
C LEU A 157 -27.71 -17.31 -6.49
N GLY A 158 -26.78 -16.94 -7.38
CA GLY A 158 -26.69 -17.52 -8.72
C GLY A 158 -27.91 -17.21 -9.60
N ARG A 159 -28.51 -16.02 -9.40
CA ARG A 159 -29.67 -15.52 -10.17
C ARG A 159 -29.21 -14.45 -11.15
N GLU A 160 -28.24 -14.78 -12.01
CA GLU A 160 -27.61 -13.84 -12.94
C GLU A 160 -28.61 -13.18 -13.89
N GLN A 161 -29.60 -13.94 -14.38
CA GLN A 161 -30.58 -13.41 -15.35
C GLN A 161 -31.45 -12.34 -14.70
N GLU A 162 -31.94 -12.62 -13.50
CA GLU A 162 -32.74 -11.65 -12.74
C GLU A 162 -31.92 -10.43 -12.33
N CYS A 163 -30.62 -10.60 -12.07
CA CYS A 163 -29.71 -9.49 -11.82
C CYS A 163 -29.63 -8.56 -13.04
N TYR A 164 -29.42 -9.13 -14.23
CA TYR A 164 -29.36 -8.36 -15.47
C TYR A 164 -30.68 -7.65 -15.78
N ASP A 165 -31.79 -8.39 -15.70
CA ASP A 165 -33.14 -7.88 -15.95
C ASP A 165 -33.49 -6.71 -15.02
N PHE A 166 -33.16 -6.86 -13.72
CA PHE A 166 -33.35 -5.81 -12.72
C PHE A 166 -32.54 -4.55 -13.07
N LEU A 167 -31.25 -4.70 -13.35
CA LEU A 167 -30.38 -3.58 -13.71
C LEU A 167 -30.89 -2.88 -14.98
N LYS A 168 -31.24 -3.65 -16.01
CA LYS A 168 -31.74 -3.13 -17.27
C LYS A 168 -33.02 -2.32 -17.07
N TRP A 169 -33.98 -2.85 -16.31
CA TRP A 169 -35.24 -2.15 -16.04
C TRP A 169 -35.00 -0.76 -15.45
N TRP A 170 -34.16 -0.65 -14.42
CA TRP A 170 -33.83 0.63 -13.80
C TRP A 170 -33.11 1.60 -14.73
N SER A 171 -32.33 1.10 -15.68
CA SER A 171 -31.57 1.94 -16.61
C SER A 171 -32.40 2.55 -17.74
N VAL A 172 -33.57 1.98 -18.05
CA VAL A 172 -34.40 2.40 -19.20
C VAL A 172 -35.77 2.93 -18.81
N ILE A 173 -36.28 2.62 -17.62
CA ILE A 173 -37.68 2.91 -17.27
C ILE A 173 -38.01 4.41 -17.30
N ASP A 174 -37.07 5.28 -16.94
CA ASP A 174 -37.27 6.73 -16.91
C ASP A 174 -36.57 7.44 -18.08
N ASP A 175 -36.36 6.74 -19.19
CA ASP A 175 -35.79 7.34 -20.40
C ASP A 175 -36.86 8.05 -21.26
N GLU A 176 -36.40 8.72 -22.32
CA GLU A 176 -37.26 9.42 -23.27
C GLU A 176 -38.24 8.49 -24.02
N HIS A 177 -37.96 7.19 -24.09
CA HIS A 177 -38.66 6.21 -24.92
C HIS A 177 -39.74 5.41 -24.18
N HIS A 178 -39.63 5.23 -22.85
CA HIS A 178 -40.59 4.47 -22.06
C HIS A 178 -41.66 5.37 -21.41
N TYR A 179 -41.25 6.46 -20.75
CA TYR A 179 -42.16 7.38 -20.04
C TYR A 179 -41.83 8.86 -20.26
N ASN A 180 -41.02 9.19 -21.28
CA ASN A 180 -40.58 10.56 -21.57
C ASN A 180 -39.93 11.24 -20.33
N GLY A 181 -39.17 10.47 -19.53
CA GLY A 181 -38.55 10.92 -18.28
C GLY A 181 -39.52 11.32 -17.16
N LYS A 182 -40.73 10.73 -17.13
CA LYS A 182 -41.79 11.06 -16.17
C LYS A 182 -42.47 9.84 -15.56
N TYR A 183 -41.71 8.80 -15.23
CA TYR A 183 -42.29 7.64 -14.53
C TYR A 183 -42.82 8.03 -13.13
N ASP A 184 -44.11 7.75 -12.84
CA ASP A 184 -44.69 8.03 -11.51
C ASP A 184 -44.35 6.91 -10.52
N TRP A 185 -43.26 7.11 -9.78
CA TRP A 185 -42.81 6.20 -8.72
C TRP A 185 -43.86 5.94 -7.62
N GLY A 186 -44.83 6.84 -7.46
CA GLY A 186 -45.89 6.72 -6.47
C GLY A 186 -47.13 5.96 -6.95
N ASP A 187 -47.20 5.57 -8.22
CA ASP A 187 -48.32 4.83 -8.81
C ASP A 187 -48.02 3.32 -8.85
N PRO A 188 -48.69 2.49 -8.02
CA PRO A 188 -48.48 1.05 -8.01
C PRO A 188 -49.08 0.32 -9.22
N SER A 189 -49.92 0.99 -10.03
CA SER A 189 -50.55 0.39 -11.21
C SER A 189 -49.64 0.34 -12.44
N LEU A 190 -48.59 1.15 -12.46
CA LEU A 190 -47.60 1.13 -13.54
C LEU A 190 -46.76 -0.16 -13.55
N PRO A 191 -46.36 -0.66 -14.74
CA PRO A 191 -45.42 -1.76 -14.90
C PRO A 191 -44.16 -1.59 -14.06
N TYR A 192 -43.77 -2.64 -13.35
CA TYR A 192 -42.70 -2.57 -12.35
C TYR A 192 -41.87 -3.84 -12.34
N LEU A 193 -40.57 -3.71 -12.62
CA LEU A 193 -39.62 -4.82 -12.76
C LEU A 193 -40.15 -5.91 -13.70
N ASP A 194 -40.66 -5.50 -14.86
CA ASP A 194 -41.36 -6.33 -15.84
C ASP A 194 -40.51 -6.75 -17.05
N ILE A 195 -39.23 -6.36 -17.08
CA ILE A 195 -38.24 -6.94 -18.01
C ILE A 195 -37.87 -8.33 -17.50
N CYS A 196 -38.01 -9.34 -18.37
CA CYS A 196 -37.68 -10.73 -18.08
C CYS A 196 -36.94 -11.35 -19.28
N GLY A 197 -35.80 -11.98 -19.05
CA GLY A 197 -35.04 -12.69 -20.08
C GLY A 197 -34.35 -11.77 -21.09
N ALA A 198 -33.93 -10.58 -20.67
CA ALA A 198 -33.15 -9.68 -21.53
C ALA A 198 -31.79 -10.31 -21.92
N ASP A 199 -31.26 -9.93 -23.08
CA ASP A 199 -30.02 -10.49 -23.60
C ASP A 199 -28.81 -9.96 -22.82
N ALA A 200 -28.36 -10.73 -21.83
CA ALA A 200 -27.17 -10.38 -21.03
C ALA A 200 -25.86 -10.29 -21.85
N PHE A 201 -25.85 -10.64 -23.16
CA PHE A 201 -24.70 -10.48 -24.07
C PHE A 201 -24.78 -9.22 -24.95
N GLU A 202 -25.85 -8.42 -24.84
CA GLU A 202 -26.01 -7.17 -25.58
C GLU A 202 -25.03 -6.10 -25.10
N ALA A 203 -24.94 -5.02 -25.88
CA ALA A 203 -24.09 -3.87 -25.58
C ALA A 203 -24.58 -3.14 -24.32
N VAL A 204 -23.67 -2.52 -23.56
CA VAL A 204 -23.98 -1.91 -22.25
C VAL A 204 -23.99 -0.39 -22.27
N ASP A 205 -23.94 0.22 -23.45
CA ASP A 205 -23.82 1.68 -23.62
C ASP A 205 -25.00 2.44 -22.99
N PHE A 206 -26.19 1.86 -22.99
CA PHE A 206 -27.39 2.48 -22.42
C PHE A 206 -27.30 2.66 -20.89
N PHE A 207 -26.46 1.90 -20.19
CA PHE A 207 -26.23 2.08 -18.75
C PHE A 207 -25.43 3.35 -18.43
N ALA A 208 -24.62 3.86 -19.37
CA ALA A 208 -23.67 4.94 -19.11
C ALA A 208 -24.31 6.27 -18.67
N SER A 209 -25.61 6.47 -18.92
CA SER A 209 -26.33 7.72 -18.63
C SER A 209 -27.22 7.67 -17.38
N HIS A 210 -27.53 6.48 -16.87
CA HIS A 210 -28.56 6.31 -15.82
C HIS A 210 -28.13 5.41 -14.65
N SER A 211 -26.94 4.79 -14.72
CA SER A 211 -26.42 3.95 -13.64
C SER A 211 -25.47 4.67 -12.70
N ASN A 212 -25.41 4.19 -11.46
CA ASN A 212 -24.48 4.65 -10.44
C ASN A 212 -23.31 3.65 -10.26
N LEU A 213 -22.38 4.00 -9.37
CA LEU A 213 -21.19 3.20 -9.09
C LEU A 213 -21.51 1.74 -8.73
N CYS A 214 -22.44 1.49 -7.81
CA CYS A 214 -22.82 0.13 -7.38
C CYS A 214 -23.36 -0.73 -8.53
N GLN A 215 -24.16 -0.13 -9.41
CA GLN A 215 -24.71 -0.81 -10.58
C GLN A 215 -23.62 -1.13 -11.60
N PHE A 216 -22.70 -0.20 -11.89
CA PHE A 216 -21.57 -0.46 -12.78
C PHE A 216 -20.67 -1.58 -12.22
N VAL A 217 -20.35 -1.56 -10.93
CA VAL A 217 -19.56 -2.60 -10.27
C VAL A 217 -20.23 -3.97 -10.37
N THR A 218 -21.55 -4.04 -10.16
CA THR A 218 -22.30 -5.29 -10.31
C THR A 218 -22.30 -5.77 -11.77
N LEU A 219 -22.47 -4.86 -12.74
CA LEU A 219 -22.40 -5.18 -14.16
C LEU A 219 -21.01 -5.72 -14.56
N VAL A 220 -19.92 -5.16 -14.03
CA VAL A 220 -18.58 -5.70 -14.24
C VAL A 220 -18.51 -7.14 -13.77
N LEU A 221 -18.94 -7.44 -12.53
CA LEU A 221 -18.91 -8.80 -11.99
C LEU A 221 -19.75 -9.76 -12.84
N LEU A 222 -20.96 -9.36 -13.22
CA LEU A 222 -21.84 -10.16 -14.08
C LEU A 222 -21.19 -10.45 -15.44
N LYS A 223 -20.69 -9.43 -16.15
CA LYS A 223 -20.05 -9.59 -17.46
C LYS A 223 -18.78 -10.43 -17.38
N LEU A 224 -18.01 -10.26 -16.31
CA LEU A 224 -16.81 -11.05 -16.06
C LEU A 224 -17.14 -12.52 -15.75
N ARG A 225 -18.21 -12.80 -15.00
CA ARG A 225 -18.70 -14.18 -14.81
C ARG A 225 -19.10 -14.83 -16.14
N LEU A 226 -19.83 -14.12 -17.00
CA LEU A 226 -20.20 -14.58 -18.35
C LEU A 226 -18.98 -14.82 -19.23
N TYR A 227 -17.98 -13.94 -19.18
CA TYR A 227 -16.71 -14.11 -19.89
C TYR A 227 -15.99 -15.39 -19.45
N LEU A 228 -15.79 -15.55 -18.13
CA LEU A 228 -15.13 -16.72 -17.56
C LEU A 228 -15.91 -18.03 -17.80
N ASP A 229 -17.23 -17.95 -17.99
CA ASP A 229 -18.06 -19.11 -18.32
C ASP A 229 -18.00 -19.49 -19.80
N ILE A 230 -17.80 -18.52 -20.70
CA ILE A 230 -17.77 -18.78 -22.14
C ILE A 230 -16.36 -19.08 -22.66
N GLU A 231 -15.32 -18.49 -22.05
CA GLU A 231 -13.91 -18.68 -22.43
C GLU A 231 -13.48 -20.16 -22.53
N PRO A 232 -13.90 -21.08 -21.63
CA PRO A 232 -13.57 -22.50 -21.74
C PRO A 232 -14.13 -23.20 -22.99
N TYR A 233 -15.12 -22.61 -23.66
CA TYR A 233 -15.68 -23.14 -24.91
C TYR A 233 -14.91 -22.67 -26.15
N ASP A 234 -13.95 -21.74 -26.01
CA ASP A 234 -13.18 -21.21 -27.14
C ASP A 234 -12.17 -22.27 -27.64
N PRO A 235 -12.21 -22.63 -28.94
CA PRO A 235 -11.29 -23.62 -29.52
C PRO A 235 -9.80 -23.29 -29.35
N GLN A 236 -9.42 -22.01 -29.20
CA GLN A 236 -8.02 -21.60 -29.00
C GLN A 236 -7.50 -21.95 -27.60
N TYR A 237 -8.41 -22.08 -26.63
CA TYR A 237 -8.09 -22.43 -25.24
C TYR A 237 -8.29 -23.92 -24.96
N MET A 238 -8.94 -24.65 -25.88
CA MET A 238 -9.02 -26.10 -25.87
C MET A 238 -7.74 -26.72 -26.48
N ASP A 239 -6.69 -26.98 -25.70
CA ASP A 239 -5.58 -27.83 -26.18
C ASP A 239 -5.08 -28.89 -25.17
N PHE A 240 -4.67 -30.03 -25.75
CA PHE A 240 -4.19 -31.31 -25.22
C PHE A 240 -5.23 -32.38 -24.80
N GLY A 241 -5.72 -33.13 -25.80
CA GLY A 241 -5.80 -34.59 -25.71
C GLY A 241 -7.18 -35.26 -25.63
N SER A 242 -8.28 -34.51 -25.47
CA SER A 242 -9.62 -35.12 -25.38
C SER A 242 -10.25 -35.36 -26.77
N PRO A 243 -10.73 -36.57 -27.07
CA PRO A 243 -11.31 -36.90 -28.36
C PRO A 243 -12.58 -36.06 -28.60
N ARG A 244 -12.68 -35.49 -29.81
CA ARG A 244 -13.83 -34.73 -30.38
C ARG A 244 -15.05 -34.72 -29.47
N LEU A 245 -15.11 -33.74 -28.57
CA LEU A 245 -16.30 -33.51 -27.76
C LEU A 245 -17.46 -33.13 -28.70
N SER A 246 -18.60 -33.82 -28.56
CA SER A 246 -19.83 -33.43 -29.23
C SER A 246 -20.21 -32.02 -28.79
N TRP A 247 -20.50 -31.13 -29.76
CA TRP A 247 -20.96 -29.78 -29.45
C TRP A 247 -22.46 -29.81 -29.04
N PRO A 248 -22.85 -29.12 -27.96
CA PRO A 248 -21.99 -28.46 -26.98
C PRO A 248 -21.43 -29.45 -25.93
N PRO A 249 -20.20 -29.25 -25.43
CA PRO A 249 -19.63 -30.09 -24.37
C PRO A 249 -20.47 -29.97 -23.09
N SER A 250 -20.53 -31.05 -22.29
CA SER A 250 -21.29 -31.06 -21.05
C SER A 250 -20.70 -30.04 -20.06
N PRO A 251 -21.51 -29.18 -19.40
CA PRO A 251 -21.02 -28.24 -18.40
C PRO A 251 -20.22 -28.88 -17.25
N THR A 252 -20.44 -30.17 -16.98
CA THR A 252 -19.71 -30.94 -15.96
C THR A 252 -18.27 -31.29 -16.34
N GLN A 253 -17.86 -31.01 -17.58
CA GLN A 253 -16.51 -31.29 -18.07
C GLN A 253 -15.52 -30.17 -17.73
N PHE A 254 -16.02 -29.00 -17.31
CA PHE A 254 -15.20 -27.87 -16.91
C PHE A 254 -14.89 -27.94 -15.42
N LEU A 255 -13.69 -27.46 -15.05
CA LEU A 255 -13.26 -27.30 -13.65
C LEU A 255 -14.15 -26.31 -12.88
N ARG A 256 -14.81 -25.41 -13.60
CA ARG A 256 -15.70 -24.37 -13.10
C ARG A 256 -17.16 -24.71 -13.44
N PRO A 257 -18.10 -24.62 -12.49
CA PRO A 257 -19.53 -24.67 -12.80
C PRO A 257 -19.92 -23.51 -13.72
N ILE A 258 -20.45 -23.84 -14.90
CA ILE A 258 -20.89 -22.84 -15.89
C ILE A 258 -22.28 -22.32 -15.51
N GLY A 259 -22.48 -21.00 -15.51
CA GLY A 259 -23.78 -20.39 -15.23
C GLY A 259 -24.87 -20.70 -16.26
N GLU A 260 -26.14 -20.67 -15.85
CA GLU A 260 -27.30 -21.06 -16.67
C GLU A 260 -27.42 -20.21 -17.95
N ILE A 261 -27.09 -18.91 -17.90
CA ILE A 261 -27.13 -18.01 -19.05
C ILE A 261 -26.20 -18.51 -20.16
N VAL A 262 -24.95 -18.84 -19.82
CA VAL A 262 -23.98 -19.33 -20.81
C VAL A 262 -24.34 -20.72 -21.30
N GLN A 263 -24.81 -21.61 -20.42
CA GLN A 263 -25.30 -22.94 -20.84
C GLN A 263 -26.40 -22.83 -21.90
N LYS A 264 -27.39 -21.95 -21.69
CA LYS A 264 -28.45 -21.66 -22.67
C LYS A 264 -27.89 -21.07 -23.96
N LYS A 265 -26.98 -20.08 -23.85
CA LYS A 265 -26.39 -19.42 -25.03
C LYS A 265 -25.61 -20.39 -25.89
N VAL A 266 -24.74 -21.20 -25.29
CA VAL A 266 -23.92 -22.21 -25.97
C VAL A 266 -24.79 -23.23 -26.70
N GLY A 267 -25.96 -23.60 -26.15
CA GLY A 267 -26.93 -24.46 -26.84
C GLY A 267 -27.57 -23.86 -28.09
N THR A 268 -27.46 -22.54 -28.30
CA THR A 268 -28.05 -21.81 -29.45
C THR A 268 -27.04 -21.36 -30.50
N ILE A 269 -25.74 -21.49 -30.21
CA ILE A 269 -24.65 -21.02 -31.08
C ILE A 269 -23.78 -22.20 -31.52
N THR A 270 -22.83 -21.95 -32.43
CA THR A 270 -21.81 -22.90 -32.86
C THR A 270 -20.46 -22.58 -32.22
N SER A 271 -19.51 -23.54 -32.25
CA SER A 271 -18.16 -23.32 -31.72
C SER A 271 -17.40 -22.18 -32.42
N SER A 272 -17.74 -21.88 -33.68
CA SER A 272 -17.15 -20.75 -34.42
C SER A 272 -17.61 -19.38 -33.94
N ASP A 273 -18.76 -19.28 -33.24
CA ASP A 273 -19.29 -18.01 -32.72
C ASP A 273 -18.64 -17.62 -31.38
N VAL A 274 -18.10 -18.60 -30.64
CA VAL A 274 -17.57 -18.41 -29.29
C VAL A 274 -16.46 -17.35 -29.22
N PRO A 275 -15.44 -17.35 -30.10
CA PRO A 275 -14.34 -16.38 -29.99
C PRO A 275 -14.82 -14.92 -30.09
N GLU A 276 -15.80 -14.64 -30.95
CA GLU A 276 -16.36 -13.30 -31.11
C GLU A 276 -17.15 -12.88 -29.85
N ILE A 277 -17.97 -13.77 -29.31
CA ILE A 277 -18.76 -13.49 -28.10
C ILE A 277 -17.85 -13.33 -26.88
N SER A 278 -16.86 -14.20 -26.73
CA SER A 278 -15.84 -14.13 -25.67
C SER A 278 -15.10 -12.80 -25.72
N LYS A 279 -14.61 -12.41 -26.90
CA LYS A 279 -13.96 -11.11 -27.12
C LYS A 279 -14.89 -9.96 -26.78
N ARG A 280 -16.15 -9.99 -27.24
CA ARG A 280 -17.11 -8.92 -26.94
C ARG A 280 -17.37 -8.77 -25.44
N LEU A 281 -17.53 -9.87 -24.71
CA LEU A 281 -17.69 -9.83 -23.25
C LEU A 281 -16.44 -9.29 -22.55
N LYS A 282 -15.25 -9.65 -23.05
CA LYS A 282 -13.97 -9.11 -22.58
C LYS A 282 -13.91 -7.60 -22.73
N ASP A 283 -14.16 -7.12 -23.94
CA ASP A 283 -14.17 -5.68 -24.25
C ASP A 283 -15.21 -4.95 -23.39
N GLN A 284 -16.39 -5.54 -23.17
CA GLN A 284 -17.45 -4.97 -22.33
C GLN A 284 -17.04 -4.84 -20.86
N TYR A 285 -16.53 -5.91 -20.21
CA TYR A 285 -16.14 -5.80 -18.80
C TYR A 285 -14.95 -4.86 -18.63
N GLN A 286 -14.02 -4.81 -19.58
CA GLN A 286 -12.88 -3.88 -19.54
C GLN A 286 -13.33 -2.42 -19.70
N ALA A 287 -14.28 -2.14 -20.60
CA ALA A 287 -14.88 -0.82 -20.72
C ALA A 287 -15.58 -0.40 -19.42
N LEU A 288 -16.40 -1.28 -18.85
CA LEU A 288 -17.07 -1.04 -17.56
C LEU A 288 -16.06 -0.85 -16.42
N PHE A 289 -14.96 -1.60 -16.41
CA PHE A 289 -13.87 -1.45 -15.43
C PHE A 289 -13.27 -0.03 -15.47
N GLN A 290 -13.03 0.50 -16.67
CA GLN A 290 -12.55 1.87 -16.86
C GLN A 290 -13.58 2.91 -16.44
N ILE A 291 -14.87 2.68 -16.71
CA ILE A 291 -15.96 3.56 -16.23
C ILE A 291 -15.95 3.62 -14.70
N VAL A 292 -15.95 2.47 -14.02
CA VAL A 292 -15.89 2.42 -12.54
C VAL A 292 -14.65 3.14 -12.01
N HIS A 293 -13.48 2.95 -12.63
CA HIS A 293 -12.26 3.63 -12.20
C HIS A 293 -12.33 5.15 -12.37
N LYS A 294 -12.96 5.61 -13.46
CA LYS A 294 -13.15 7.04 -13.73
C LYS A 294 -14.15 7.66 -12.77
N GLU A 295 -15.27 6.99 -12.50
CA GLU A 295 -16.30 7.45 -11.57
C GLU A 295 -15.78 7.46 -10.12
N ASN A 296 -15.01 6.44 -9.72
CA ASN A 296 -14.41 6.38 -8.40
C ASN A 296 -13.03 5.67 -8.44
N PRO A 297 -11.91 6.43 -8.40
CA PRO A 297 -10.58 5.86 -8.52
C PRO A 297 -10.13 5.04 -7.30
N TYR A 298 -10.86 5.12 -6.19
CA TYR A 298 -10.54 4.41 -4.94
C TYR A 298 -11.19 3.02 -4.85
N PHE A 299 -12.25 2.77 -5.63
CA PHE A 299 -13.07 1.56 -5.50
C PHE A 299 -12.28 0.26 -5.71
N TRP A 300 -11.52 0.17 -6.82
CA TRP A 300 -10.86 -1.08 -7.19
C TRP A 300 -9.80 -1.52 -6.18
N GLU A 301 -8.99 -0.59 -5.66
CA GLU A 301 -8.04 -0.91 -4.59
C GLU A 301 -8.77 -1.31 -3.30
N ALA A 302 -9.85 -0.60 -2.92
CA ALA A 302 -10.64 -0.94 -1.74
C ALA A 302 -11.35 -2.30 -1.82
N LEU A 303 -11.73 -2.74 -3.03
CA LEU A 303 -12.36 -4.05 -3.26
C LEU A 303 -11.40 -5.21 -2.97
N VAL A 304 -10.14 -5.08 -3.41
CA VAL A 304 -9.13 -6.15 -3.34
C VAL A 304 -8.26 -6.07 -2.09
N ASP A 305 -8.35 -4.98 -1.32
CA ASP A 305 -7.64 -4.84 -0.05
C ASP A 305 -8.21 -5.80 1.00
N ALA A 306 -7.34 -6.68 1.51
CA ALA A 306 -7.67 -7.62 2.58
C ALA A 306 -7.61 -6.98 3.98
N SER A 307 -7.56 -5.66 4.08
CA SER A 307 -7.41 -4.89 5.33
C SER A 307 -8.62 -4.95 6.28
N GLU A 308 -9.38 -6.04 6.36
CA GLU A 308 -10.64 -6.09 7.12
C GLU A 308 -10.45 -5.81 8.62
N ASP A 309 -10.72 -4.56 9.01
CA ASP A 309 -11.79 -4.29 9.96
C ASP A 309 -12.96 -3.78 9.14
N ALA A 310 -14.20 -4.19 9.44
CA ALA A 310 -15.37 -3.62 8.78
C ALA A 310 -15.33 -2.09 8.97
N PRO A 311 -15.01 -1.29 7.93
CA PRO A 311 -14.91 0.15 8.10
C PRO A 311 -16.26 0.66 8.59
N SER A 312 -16.26 1.62 9.52
CA SER A 312 -17.49 2.24 9.95
C SER A 312 -18.21 2.79 8.72
N LEU A 313 -19.41 2.29 8.45
CA LEU A 313 -20.19 2.73 7.31
C LEU A 313 -20.32 4.25 7.35
N PRO A 314 -19.98 4.95 6.25
CA PRO A 314 -20.04 6.40 6.23
C PRO A 314 -21.48 6.85 6.41
N THR A 315 -21.68 7.86 7.27
CA THR A 315 -23.00 8.48 7.47
C THR A 315 -23.37 9.42 6.33
N VAL A 316 -22.37 9.98 5.64
CA VAL A 316 -22.51 10.87 4.49
C VAL A 316 -21.37 10.56 3.51
N TYR A 317 -21.65 10.65 2.22
CA TYR A 317 -20.65 10.54 1.15
C TYR A 317 -20.97 11.52 0.03
N SER A 318 -20.04 11.68 -0.91
CA SER A 318 -20.26 12.40 -2.17
C SER A 318 -19.84 11.49 -3.33
N PRO A 319 -20.46 11.60 -4.52
CA PRO A 319 -20.03 10.85 -5.69
C PRO A 319 -18.53 11.04 -5.96
N GLY A 320 -17.82 9.93 -6.21
CA GLY A 320 -16.38 9.86 -6.42
C GLY A 320 -15.52 9.89 -5.15
N SER A 321 -16.11 9.91 -3.95
CA SER A 321 -15.36 9.96 -2.68
C SER A 321 -14.90 8.58 -2.20
N VAL A 322 -13.95 8.55 -1.26
CA VAL A 322 -13.49 7.31 -0.60
C VAL A 322 -14.64 6.66 0.18
N GLU A 323 -15.51 7.45 0.79
CA GLU A 323 -16.69 6.98 1.52
C GLU A 323 -17.67 6.26 0.59
N GLU A 324 -17.90 6.78 -0.62
CA GLU A 324 -18.74 6.10 -1.62
C GLU A 324 -18.13 4.75 -2.02
N ALA A 325 -16.81 4.68 -2.21
CA ALA A 325 -16.11 3.43 -2.49
C ALA A 325 -16.28 2.43 -1.34
N ILE A 326 -16.09 2.85 -0.09
CA ILE A 326 -16.27 2.02 1.11
C ILE A 326 -17.70 1.47 1.19
N LEU A 327 -18.71 2.33 0.97
CA LEU A 327 -20.11 1.91 0.97
C LEU A 327 -20.39 0.89 -0.15
N THR A 328 -19.87 1.12 -1.35
CA THR A 328 -20.04 0.22 -2.49
C THR A 328 -19.40 -1.14 -2.22
N VAL A 329 -18.16 -1.15 -1.71
CA VAL A 329 -17.47 -2.37 -1.29
C VAL A 329 -18.29 -3.10 -0.23
N TYR A 330 -18.78 -2.41 0.80
CA TYR A 330 -19.63 -3.05 1.82
C TYR A 330 -20.84 -3.78 1.22
N GLN A 331 -21.46 -3.22 0.17
CA GLN A 331 -22.63 -3.79 -0.47
C GLN A 331 -22.31 -4.99 -1.38
N CYS A 332 -21.17 -4.95 -2.10
CA CYS A 332 -20.87 -5.94 -3.14
C CYS A 332 -19.77 -6.95 -2.78
N LYS A 333 -18.93 -6.69 -1.75
CA LYS A 333 -17.70 -7.47 -1.47
C LYS A 333 -17.94 -8.97 -1.41
N LYS A 334 -19.00 -9.41 -0.71
CA LYS A 334 -19.33 -10.85 -0.59
C LYS A 334 -19.63 -11.50 -1.96
N ALA A 335 -20.29 -10.79 -2.88
CA ALA A 335 -20.56 -11.31 -4.21
C ALA A 335 -19.27 -11.51 -5.04
N TRP A 336 -18.29 -10.62 -4.83
CA TRP A 336 -16.96 -10.72 -5.45
C TRP A 336 -16.11 -11.82 -4.80
N GLU A 337 -16.09 -11.94 -3.47
CA GLU A 337 -15.37 -13.00 -2.75
C GLU A 337 -15.87 -14.40 -3.13
N GLU A 338 -17.18 -14.54 -3.35
CA GLU A 338 -17.83 -15.74 -3.89
C GLU A 338 -17.56 -15.95 -5.41
N SER A 339 -16.71 -15.14 -6.02
CA SER A 339 -16.25 -15.22 -7.42
C SER A 339 -14.76 -14.91 -7.48
N TYR A 340 -13.98 -15.72 -6.79
CA TYR A 340 -12.54 -15.47 -6.59
C TYR A 340 -11.75 -15.37 -7.90
N ASP A 341 -12.15 -16.11 -8.93
CA ASP A 341 -11.61 -16.01 -10.29
C ASP A 341 -11.82 -14.62 -10.91
N ALA A 342 -12.98 -14.00 -10.69
CA ALA A 342 -13.26 -12.63 -11.09
C ALA A 342 -12.35 -11.63 -10.36
N ILE A 343 -12.05 -11.84 -9.07
CA ILE A 343 -11.08 -11.02 -8.33
C ILE A 343 -9.69 -11.12 -8.97
N ILE A 344 -9.22 -12.34 -9.29
CA ILE A 344 -7.90 -12.53 -9.94
C ILE A 344 -7.82 -11.74 -11.25
N MET A 345 -8.87 -11.82 -12.09
CA MET A 345 -8.94 -11.09 -13.36
C MET A 345 -8.90 -9.57 -13.15
N ILE A 346 -9.65 -9.05 -12.18
CA ILE A 346 -9.65 -7.62 -11.85
C ILE A 346 -8.32 -7.17 -11.25
N GLU A 347 -7.67 -7.97 -10.41
CA GLU A 347 -6.35 -7.64 -9.87
C GLU A 347 -5.30 -7.45 -10.99
N SER A 348 -5.40 -8.20 -12.08
CA SER A 348 -4.57 -8.01 -13.27
C SER A 348 -4.83 -6.64 -13.94
N GLU A 349 -6.09 -6.23 -14.06
CA GLU A 349 -6.46 -4.91 -14.59
C GLU A 349 -6.00 -3.77 -13.66
N ILE A 350 -6.15 -3.92 -12.34
CA ILE A 350 -5.62 -2.98 -11.33
C ILE A 350 -4.10 -2.83 -11.46
N GLY A 351 -3.39 -3.92 -11.73
CA GLY A 351 -1.94 -3.90 -11.96
C GLY A 351 -1.51 -2.95 -13.08
N LYS A 352 -2.38 -2.64 -14.04
CA LYS A 352 -2.13 -1.68 -15.14
C LYS A 352 -2.32 -0.22 -14.71
N LEU A 353 -3.16 0.01 -13.70
CA LEU A 353 -3.48 1.34 -13.16
C LEU A 353 -2.66 1.70 -11.92
N THR A 354 -1.90 0.74 -11.38
CA THR A 354 -1.17 0.87 -10.11
C THR A 354 -0.21 2.06 -10.18
N LYS A 355 -0.43 3.03 -9.28
CA LYS A 355 0.46 4.19 -9.11
C LYS A 355 1.58 3.84 -8.13
N VAL A 356 2.75 4.46 -8.34
CA VAL A 356 3.86 4.38 -7.38
C VAL A 356 3.41 5.03 -6.07
N TYR A 357 3.45 4.28 -4.98
CA TYR A 357 3.19 4.80 -3.66
C TYR A 357 4.32 5.76 -3.28
N LYS A 358 3.98 6.96 -2.82
CA LYS A 358 4.95 8.05 -2.54
C LYS A 358 5.23 8.27 -1.05
N GLY A 359 4.59 7.51 -0.16
CA GLY A 359 4.68 7.71 1.29
C GLY A 359 3.55 8.59 1.85
N PRO A 360 3.39 8.63 3.18
CA PRO A 360 2.33 9.36 3.88
C PRO A 360 2.43 10.89 3.72
N ASP A 361 3.60 11.43 3.39
CA ASP A 361 3.80 12.87 3.15
C ASP A 361 3.21 13.37 1.82
N ALA A 362 2.72 12.48 0.94
CA ALA A 362 2.22 12.85 -0.38
C ALA A 362 0.72 13.25 -0.39
N THR A 363 -0.09 12.78 0.57
CA THR A 363 -1.55 13.03 0.57
C THR A 363 -1.93 14.41 1.12
N VAL A 364 -1.01 15.12 1.77
CA VAL A 364 -1.19 16.52 2.20
C VAL A 364 -0.89 17.52 1.07
N VAL A 365 -0.26 17.07 -0.02
CA VAL A 365 0.28 17.96 -1.07
C VAL A 365 -0.73 18.22 -2.21
N ASP A 366 -1.82 17.45 -2.32
CA ASP A 366 -2.81 17.65 -3.39
C ASP A 366 -3.82 18.80 -3.14
N ARG A 367 -3.61 19.63 -2.11
CA ARG A 367 -4.37 20.88 -1.91
C ARG A 367 -3.54 22.17 -1.85
N ALA A 368 -2.22 22.14 -2.03
CA ALA A 368 -1.45 23.37 -2.20
C ALA A 368 -0.10 23.12 -2.89
N ASN A 369 0.04 23.69 -4.09
CA ASN A 369 1.30 23.95 -4.81
C ASN A 369 2.31 22.80 -4.97
N THR A 370 2.25 22.20 -6.16
CA THR A 370 3.36 21.54 -6.86
C THR A 370 4.69 22.31 -6.76
N GLY A 371 5.74 21.66 -6.24
CA GLY A 371 7.14 22.07 -6.51
C GLY A 371 8.22 21.71 -5.47
N ALA A 372 7.90 21.45 -4.20
CA ALA A 372 8.91 21.67 -3.15
C ALA A 372 9.67 20.43 -2.59
N ILE A 373 9.21 19.19 -2.77
CA ILE A 373 9.79 18.04 -2.02
C ILE A 373 10.90 17.30 -2.80
N THR A 374 10.96 17.42 -4.12
CA THR A 374 12.10 16.91 -4.92
C THR A 374 13.36 17.78 -4.78
N ALA A 375 13.24 19.00 -4.27
CA ALA A 375 14.30 20.02 -4.29
C ALA A 375 15.36 19.87 -3.17
N THR A 376 15.08 19.14 -2.10
CA THR A 376 15.98 19.08 -0.92
C THR A 376 17.20 18.18 -1.10
N LEU A 377 17.22 17.28 -2.09
CA LEU A 377 18.38 16.40 -2.35
C LEU A 377 19.12 16.72 -3.66
N GLU A 378 18.55 17.56 -4.53
CA GLU A 378 19.19 17.95 -5.79
C GLU A 378 20.38 18.87 -5.53
N ARG A 379 21.57 18.50 -6.02
CA ARG A 379 22.77 19.33 -5.90
C ARG A 379 22.67 20.44 -6.94
N ARG A 380 22.51 21.68 -6.49
CA ARG A 380 22.44 22.84 -7.38
C ARG A 380 23.67 23.72 -7.23
N ARG A 381 24.21 24.21 -8.34
CA ARG A 381 25.22 25.26 -8.34
C ARG A 381 24.51 26.58 -8.04
N GLY A 382 24.78 27.16 -6.88
CA GLY A 382 24.19 28.41 -6.43
C GLY A 382 24.58 29.56 -7.35
N SER A 383 23.59 30.41 -7.62
CA SER A 383 23.75 31.55 -8.55
C SER A 383 24.36 32.79 -7.89
N GLY A 384 24.41 32.83 -6.56
CA GLY A 384 24.78 34.01 -5.79
C GLY A 384 23.67 35.08 -5.80
N ARG A 385 22.41 34.68 -5.85
CA ARG A 385 21.25 35.57 -5.66
C ARG A 385 21.05 35.93 -4.19
N THR A 386 21.37 34.99 -3.30
CA THR A 386 21.33 35.18 -1.85
C THR A 386 22.70 34.82 -1.27
N PHE A 387 23.11 35.58 -0.25
CA PHE A 387 24.36 35.36 0.46
C PHE A 387 24.09 35.33 1.96
N PRO A 388 24.81 34.51 2.73
CA PRO A 388 24.68 34.54 4.17
C PRO A 388 25.22 35.85 4.75
N SER A 389 24.75 36.21 5.93
CA SER A 389 25.23 37.39 6.69
C SER A 389 26.26 37.00 7.74
N LYS A 390 27.02 37.99 8.22
CA LYS A 390 27.91 37.83 9.37
C LYS A 390 27.10 38.04 10.64
N PHE A 391 27.23 37.14 11.61
CA PHE A 391 26.63 37.28 12.92
C PHE A 391 27.57 38.07 13.84
N ASP A 392 27.13 39.24 14.28
CA ASP A 392 27.87 40.10 15.20
C ASP A 392 27.40 39.85 16.64
N ALA A 393 28.16 39.07 17.38
CA ALA A 393 27.84 38.75 18.77
C ALA A 393 28.04 39.96 19.71
N PRO A 394 27.13 40.20 20.68
CA PRO A 394 27.32 41.25 21.69
C PRO A 394 28.58 41.01 22.53
N THR A 395 29.33 42.08 22.83
CA THR A 395 30.58 42.02 23.62
C THR A 395 30.41 41.52 25.06
N THR A 396 29.17 41.45 25.55
CA THR A 396 28.82 40.97 26.90
C THR A 396 28.92 39.45 27.07
N TYR A 397 28.96 38.67 25.99
CA TYR A 397 29.01 37.21 26.04
C TYR A 397 30.37 36.68 25.56
N THR A 398 31.11 36.02 26.44
CA THR A 398 32.47 35.51 26.16
C THR A 398 32.51 34.15 25.47
N ARG A 399 31.40 33.39 25.43
CA ARG A 399 31.29 32.06 24.82
C ARG A 399 29.98 31.88 24.04
N PRO A 400 29.95 31.15 22.91
CA PRO A 400 28.73 30.91 22.13
C PRO A 400 27.59 30.26 22.93
N GLU A 401 27.91 29.30 23.80
CA GLU A 401 26.97 28.62 24.71
C GLU A 401 26.26 29.60 25.67
N ASN A 402 26.92 30.72 26.00
CA ASN A 402 26.33 31.75 26.84
C ASN A 402 25.31 32.58 26.07
N LEU A 403 25.40 32.71 24.75
CA LEU A 403 24.40 33.44 23.95
C LEU A 403 23.32 32.49 23.39
N PHE A 404 23.69 31.23 23.16
CA PHE A 404 22.84 30.15 22.69
C PHE A 404 22.86 28.98 23.68
N PRO A 405 22.19 29.07 24.83
CA PRO A 405 22.15 27.97 25.78
C PRO A 405 21.47 26.73 25.18
N PRO A 406 21.85 25.52 25.64
CA PRO A 406 21.15 24.29 25.32
C PRO A 406 19.69 24.39 25.80
N THR A 407 18.74 24.23 24.89
CA THR A 407 17.31 24.42 25.12
C THR A 407 16.53 23.30 24.45
N LEU A 408 15.57 22.71 25.17
CA LEU A 408 14.69 21.67 24.62
C LEU A 408 13.60 22.30 23.73
N THR A 409 13.49 21.81 22.49
CA THR A 409 12.53 22.26 21.48
C THR A 409 11.79 21.08 20.85
N GLY A 410 10.55 21.31 20.39
CA GLY A 410 9.71 20.31 19.70
C GLY A 410 8.92 19.37 20.60
N GLN A 411 8.04 18.55 20.00
CA GLN A 411 7.26 17.50 20.70
C GLN A 411 8.15 16.34 21.21
N ASP A 412 9.28 16.10 20.54
CA ASP A 412 10.24 15.02 20.84
C ASP A 412 11.34 15.41 21.85
N GLN A 413 11.24 16.59 22.48
CA GLN A 413 12.21 17.12 23.46
C GLN A 413 13.68 17.09 22.99
N THR A 414 13.94 17.56 21.76
CA THR A 414 15.30 17.66 21.21
C THR A 414 16.06 18.87 21.75
N CYS A 415 17.34 18.74 22.10
CA CYS A 415 18.13 19.83 22.70
C CYS A 415 18.98 20.58 21.67
N HIS A 416 18.62 21.83 21.39
CA HIS A 416 19.31 22.73 20.45
C HIS A 416 20.04 23.86 21.19
N PHE A 417 21.08 24.42 20.58
CA PHE A 417 21.65 25.70 21.04
C PHE A 417 20.75 26.83 20.54
N VAL A 418 19.92 27.42 21.42
CA VAL A 418 18.89 28.39 21.03
C VAL A 418 19.23 29.77 21.57
N HIS A 419 19.10 30.80 20.75
CA HIS A 419 19.44 32.17 21.13
C HIS A 419 18.57 32.66 22.31
N ARG A 420 19.20 33.21 23.36
CA ARG A 420 18.51 33.58 24.62
C ARG A 420 17.28 34.48 24.43
N SER A 421 17.37 35.46 23.52
CA SER A 421 16.28 36.41 23.26
C SER A 421 15.49 36.10 21.99
N ASN A 422 15.84 35.05 21.24
CA ASN A 422 15.15 34.69 20.01
C ASN A 422 15.04 33.17 19.87
N GLN A 423 13.90 32.62 20.30
CA GLN A 423 13.62 31.18 20.26
C GLN A 423 13.54 30.59 18.85
N LYS A 424 13.54 31.43 17.81
CA LYS A 424 13.55 31.03 16.40
C LYS A 424 14.96 31.00 15.78
N LYS A 425 16.01 31.24 16.57
CA LYS A 425 17.40 31.26 16.10
C LYS A 425 18.26 30.19 16.77
N ALA A 426 18.83 29.29 15.98
CA ALA A 426 19.69 28.20 16.45
C ALA A 426 21.18 28.43 16.15
N LEU A 427 22.06 27.70 16.84
CA LEU A 427 23.51 27.67 16.62
C LEU A 427 23.99 26.25 16.31
N ALA A 428 24.92 26.13 15.36
CA ALA A 428 25.64 24.91 15.01
C ALA A 428 27.14 25.21 14.83
N TYR A 429 27.99 24.20 15.00
CA TYR A 429 29.45 24.35 14.87
C TYR A 429 29.99 23.58 13.67
N ALA A 430 30.89 24.18 12.90
CA ALA A 430 31.57 23.56 11.76
C ALA A 430 33.09 23.59 11.98
N ASP A 431 33.78 22.50 11.60
CA ASP A 431 35.24 22.41 11.59
C ASP A 431 35.76 21.45 10.51
N GLY A 432 36.97 21.72 10.01
CA GLY A 432 37.66 20.91 9.01
C GLY A 432 39.14 20.69 9.34
N ALA A 433 39.51 19.42 9.53
CA ALA A 433 40.88 19.01 9.80
C ALA A 433 41.55 18.43 8.55
N CYS A 434 42.85 18.68 8.37
CA CYS A 434 43.66 18.07 7.30
C CYS A 434 45.07 17.75 7.81
N SER A 435 45.46 16.47 7.81
CA SER A 435 46.85 16.05 7.98
C SER A 435 47.61 16.26 6.69
N ASP A 436 48.91 16.54 6.77
CA ASP A 436 49.80 16.78 5.61
C ASP A 436 49.27 17.83 4.62
N ASN A 437 48.57 18.85 5.15
CA ASN A 437 48.00 19.93 4.36
C ASN A 437 49.07 20.65 3.54
N GLY A 438 48.95 20.60 2.20
CA GLY A 438 49.93 21.18 1.27
C GLY A 438 51.18 20.33 1.01
N GLN A 439 51.24 19.08 1.50
CA GLN A 439 52.32 18.13 1.24
C GLN A 439 51.85 16.98 0.32
N GLN A 440 52.65 15.90 0.18
CA GLN A 440 52.45 14.88 -0.86
C GLN A 440 51.20 14.00 -0.66
N ASN A 441 50.66 13.83 0.55
CA ASN A 441 49.50 12.98 0.83
C ASN A 441 48.52 13.60 1.85
N PRO A 442 47.84 14.71 1.49
CA PRO A 442 46.91 15.34 2.42
C PRO A 442 45.69 14.45 2.68
N GLN A 443 45.33 14.28 3.96
CA GLN A 443 44.09 13.60 4.36
C GLN A 443 43.22 14.54 5.16
N ALA A 444 42.01 14.81 4.67
CA ALA A 444 41.10 15.74 5.30
C ALA A 444 39.80 15.08 5.76
N ALA A 445 39.20 15.65 6.80
CA ALA A 445 37.91 15.27 7.34
C ALA A 445 37.18 16.51 7.86
N TRP A 446 35.86 16.45 7.88
CA TRP A 446 34.97 17.54 8.29
C TRP A 446 34.07 17.08 9.42
N ALA A 447 33.63 18.00 10.27
CA ALA A 447 32.66 17.73 11.32
C ALA A 447 31.69 18.90 11.51
N ALA A 448 30.43 18.57 11.81
CA ALA A 448 29.34 19.49 12.09
C ALA A 448 28.61 19.05 13.36
N VAL A 449 28.50 19.94 14.33
CA VAL A 449 27.80 19.71 15.61
C VAL A 449 26.46 20.42 15.56
N LEU A 450 25.36 19.66 15.58
CA LEU A 450 24.00 20.18 15.36
C LEU A 450 23.19 20.32 16.65
N ARG A 451 23.38 19.40 17.60
CA ARG A 451 22.57 19.28 18.84
C ARG A 451 23.40 18.76 20.02
N LEU A 452 22.96 19.08 21.24
CA LEU A 452 23.49 18.52 22.48
C LEU A 452 22.61 17.38 23.02
N PRO A 453 23.13 16.53 23.94
CA PRO A 453 22.35 15.45 24.54
C PRO A 453 21.18 15.97 25.39
N SER A 454 20.15 15.13 25.58
CA SER A 454 19.13 15.27 26.61
C SER A 454 19.13 14.00 27.48
N GLY A 455 19.42 14.12 28.78
CA GLY A 455 19.48 13.00 29.74
C GLY A 455 20.87 12.36 29.98
N ASP A 456 20.92 11.39 30.91
CA ASP A 456 22.13 10.78 31.52
C ASP A 456 23.00 9.88 30.61
N HIS A 457 22.77 9.84 29.30
CA HIS A 457 23.57 9.08 28.34
C HIS A 457 24.13 9.99 27.23
N ILE A 458 25.42 10.30 27.35
CA ILE A 458 26.11 11.43 26.71
C ILE A 458 26.68 11.03 25.35
N ARG A 459 26.08 11.47 24.22
CA ARG A 459 26.84 11.82 23.00
C ARG A 459 26.17 12.98 22.23
N PRO A 460 26.92 13.99 21.74
CA PRO A 460 26.38 15.07 20.90
C PRO A 460 25.95 14.55 19.52
N CYS A 461 24.99 15.22 18.86
CA CYS A 461 24.67 14.93 17.46
C CYS A 461 25.74 15.56 16.56
N ILE A 462 26.75 14.77 16.23
CA ILE A 462 27.88 15.15 15.39
C ILE A 462 27.76 14.42 14.06
N LEU A 463 27.75 15.17 12.96
CA LEU A 463 27.98 14.64 11.62
C LEU A 463 29.45 14.80 11.30
N SER A 464 30.16 13.73 10.98
CA SER A 464 31.53 13.82 10.51
C SER A 464 31.78 12.85 9.36
N GLY A 465 32.79 13.16 8.54
CA GLY A 465 33.19 12.31 7.43
C GLY A 465 34.57 12.65 6.89
N ARG A 466 35.20 11.68 6.23
CA ARG A 466 36.37 11.92 5.38
C ARG A 466 35.96 12.84 4.24
N LEU A 467 36.84 13.77 3.87
CA LEU A 467 36.62 14.64 2.71
C LEU A 467 36.72 13.83 1.42
N GLU A 468 35.72 13.99 0.56
CA GLU A 468 35.56 13.18 -0.64
C GLU A 468 36.62 13.53 -1.72
N LEU A 469 37.06 12.53 -2.50
CA LEU A 469 38.08 12.72 -3.54
C LEU A 469 37.56 13.57 -4.71
N LYS A 470 36.29 13.38 -5.08
CA LYS A 470 35.58 14.19 -6.06
C LYS A 470 34.57 15.13 -5.38
N GLY A 471 34.50 16.34 -5.91
CA GLY A 471 33.52 17.35 -5.50
C GLY A 471 32.07 16.98 -5.83
N PRO A 472 31.10 17.77 -5.35
CA PRO A 472 29.66 17.50 -5.50
C PRO A 472 29.16 17.37 -6.94
N PHE A 473 29.92 17.90 -7.89
CA PHE A 473 29.61 17.90 -9.32
C PHE A 473 30.61 17.09 -10.16
N GLY A 474 31.38 16.19 -9.53
CA GLY A 474 32.33 15.30 -10.19
C GLY A 474 33.72 15.88 -10.45
N ASP A 475 33.97 17.13 -10.05
CA ASP A 475 35.26 17.82 -10.17
C ASP A 475 36.32 17.14 -9.28
N GLU A 476 37.48 16.76 -9.84
CA GLU A 476 38.59 16.24 -9.04
C GLU A 476 39.12 17.33 -8.09
N SER A 477 39.47 16.93 -6.86
CA SER A 477 39.88 17.90 -5.84
C SER A 477 40.99 17.38 -4.95
N ILE A 478 41.80 18.31 -4.45
CA ILE A 478 42.86 18.00 -3.48
C ILE A 478 42.31 18.25 -2.08
N ALA A 479 42.54 17.30 -1.18
CA ALA A 479 42.18 17.44 0.23
C ALA A 479 42.96 18.62 0.84
N THR A 480 42.22 19.57 1.44
CA THR A 480 42.79 20.71 2.16
C THR A 480 41.90 21.04 3.35
N SER A 481 42.47 21.65 4.39
CA SER A 481 41.67 22.09 5.56
C SER A 481 40.55 23.05 5.14
N ASN A 482 40.84 24.06 4.31
CA ASN A 482 39.83 24.99 3.79
C ASN A 482 38.65 24.30 3.07
N ARG A 483 38.91 23.19 2.39
CA ARG A 483 37.89 22.42 1.68
C ARG A 483 37.03 21.62 2.66
N ALA A 484 37.63 21.07 3.71
CA ALA A 484 36.92 20.40 4.80
C ALA A 484 36.04 21.37 5.61
N GLU A 485 36.53 22.58 5.90
CA GLU A 485 35.75 23.64 6.57
C GLU A 485 34.45 23.96 5.81
N LEU A 486 34.57 24.17 4.50
CA LEU A 486 33.42 24.47 3.64
C LEU A 486 32.44 23.28 3.55
N ARG A 487 32.96 22.06 3.55
CA ARG A 487 32.17 20.83 3.55
C ARG A 487 31.40 20.64 4.86
N ALA A 488 31.97 21.03 6.01
CA ALA A 488 31.29 21.04 7.30
C ALA A 488 30.12 22.03 7.34
N ALA A 489 30.29 23.23 6.78
CA ALA A 489 29.19 24.21 6.70
C ALA A 489 28.02 23.71 5.83
N ILE A 490 28.33 23.09 4.69
CA ILE A 490 27.32 22.42 3.84
C ILE A 490 26.63 21.30 4.64
N ALA A 491 27.36 20.62 5.52
CA ALA A 491 26.80 19.57 6.36
C ALA A 491 25.77 20.07 7.37
N ILE A 492 25.95 21.27 7.90
CA ILE A 492 24.97 21.87 8.80
C ILE A 492 23.66 22.18 8.05
N LEU A 493 23.76 22.74 6.85
CA LEU A 493 22.56 23.13 6.08
C LEU A 493 21.77 21.92 5.58
N ARG A 494 22.46 20.82 5.25
CA ARG A 494 21.84 19.61 4.68
C ARG A 494 21.53 18.53 5.72
N GLY A 495 22.17 18.59 6.89
CA GLY A 495 22.11 17.57 7.94
C GLY A 495 20.96 17.74 8.93
N ASN A 496 20.25 18.86 8.90
CA ASN A 496 19.11 19.11 9.78
C ASN A 496 17.97 19.88 9.08
N ASN A 497 16.72 19.59 9.45
CA ASN A 497 15.56 20.38 9.01
C ASN A 497 15.21 21.45 10.05
N TRP A 498 15.94 22.55 10.02
CA TRP A 498 15.85 23.66 10.98
C TRP A 498 14.43 24.23 11.13
N LEU A 499 13.64 24.25 10.04
CA LEU A 499 12.28 24.80 10.04
C LEU A 499 11.29 23.87 10.76
N VAL A 500 11.44 22.55 10.60
CA VAL A 500 10.64 21.55 11.34
C VAL A 500 10.96 21.60 12.83
N ASP A 501 12.23 21.84 13.19
CA ASP A 501 12.65 22.07 14.58
C ASP A 501 12.19 23.45 15.11
N GLY A 502 11.54 24.25 14.26
CA GLY A 502 10.88 25.49 14.62
C GLY A 502 11.75 26.74 14.49
N PHE A 503 12.92 26.68 13.86
CA PHE A 503 13.84 27.80 13.67
C PHE A 503 13.65 28.48 12.31
N THR A 504 13.75 29.81 12.29
CA THR A 504 13.76 30.63 11.06
C THR A 504 15.13 31.24 10.79
N SER A 505 16.13 30.97 11.64
CA SER A 505 17.51 31.39 11.44
C SER A 505 18.49 30.39 12.07
N VAL A 506 19.59 30.10 11.37
CA VAL A 506 20.70 29.26 11.86
C VAL A 506 22.02 30.01 11.78
N VAL A 507 22.75 30.04 12.89
CA VAL A 507 24.10 30.60 13.00
C VAL A 507 25.10 29.45 12.94
N ILE A 508 26.04 29.50 11.99
CA ILE A 508 27.14 28.55 11.86
C ILE A 508 28.39 29.18 12.47
N ALA A 509 28.83 28.65 13.62
CA ALA A 509 30.08 29.03 14.26
C ALA A 509 31.26 28.18 13.75
N THR A 510 32.37 28.84 13.46
CA THR A 510 33.60 28.21 12.97
C THR A 510 34.80 29.09 13.34
N ASP A 511 35.99 28.48 13.48
CA ASP A 511 37.24 29.22 13.61
C ASP A 511 37.92 29.49 12.24
N SER A 512 37.29 29.15 11.13
CA SER A 512 37.82 29.39 9.79
C SER A 512 37.47 30.78 9.26
N SER A 513 38.45 31.70 9.24
CA SER A 513 38.30 32.97 8.50
C SER A 513 38.05 32.75 7.02
N TYR A 514 38.59 31.68 6.44
CA TYR A 514 38.34 31.32 5.04
C TYR A 514 36.85 31.08 4.77
N LEU A 515 36.16 30.40 5.68
CA LEU A 515 34.73 30.15 5.57
C LEU A 515 33.92 31.42 5.86
N VAL A 516 34.20 32.14 6.95
CA VAL A 516 33.39 33.32 7.35
C VAL A 516 33.56 34.47 6.37
N ASP A 517 34.79 34.91 6.12
CA ASP A 517 35.06 36.04 5.22
C ASP A 517 34.79 35.63 3.76
N GLY A 518 35.05 34.36 3.42
CA GLY A 518 34.69 33.79 2.12
C GLY A 518 33.19 33.87 1.84
N ALA A 519 32.36 33.41 2.77
CA ALA A 519 30.90 33.35 2.63
C ALA A 519 30.23 34.73 2.67
N THR A 520 30.76 35.65 3.49
CA THR A 520 30.11 36.94 3.77
C THR A 520 30.67 38.10 2.95
N GLU A 521 31.91 37.99 2.44
CA GLU A 521 32.58 39.06 1.69
C GLU A 521 33.07 38.60 0.31
N TRP A 522 33.94 37.59 0.23
CA TRP A 522 34.70 37.30 -0.99
C TRP A 522 33.86 36.68 -2.10
N VAL A 523 32.94 35.77 -1.76
CA VAL A 523 32.13 35.05 -2.75
C VAL A 523 31.26 35.97 -3.60
N ARG A 524 30.81 37.11 -3.04
CA ARG A 524 30.09 38.15 -3.80
C ARG A 524 30.95 38.71 -4.93
N GLY A 525 32.22 38.98 -4.66
CA GLY A 525 33.19 39.43 -5.65
C GLY A 525 33.54 38.33 -6.66
N TRP A 526 33.69 37.09 -6.20
CA TRP A 526 33.98 35.95 -7.07
C TRP A 526 32.85 35.67 -8.05
N VAL A 527 31.59 35.61 -7.59
CA VAL A 527 30.42 35.42 -8.46
C VAL A 527 30.34 36.53 -9.50
N ARG A 528 30.52 37.80 -9.09
CA ARG A 528 30.49 38.95 -10.01
C ARG A 528 31.60 38.91 -11.07
N ASN A 529 32.78 38.41 -10.72
CA ASN A 529 33.94 38.35 -11.60
C ASN A 529 34.10 36.99 -12.30
N GLY A 530 33.05 36.17 -12.36
CA GLY A 530 33.05 34.88 -13.06
C GLY A 530 33.98 33.84 -12.43
N TRP A 531 34.02 33.79 -11.10
CA TRP A 531 34.86 32.90 -10.27
C TRP A 531 36.37 33.07 -10.47
N LYS A 532 36.80 34.33 -10.59
CA LYS A 532 38.23 34.73 -10.65
C LYS A 532 38.67 35.49 -9.40
N THR A 533 39.89 35.20 -8.96
CA THR A 533 40.58 35.92 -7.88
C THR A 533 41.04 37.32 -8.34
N ARG A 534 41.45 38.18 -7.41
CA ARG A 534 42.02 39.51 -7.75
C ARG A 534 43.27 39.43 -8.65
N ALA A 535 44.00 38.32 -8.58
CA ALA A 535 45.16 38.05 -9.43
C ALA A 535 44.80 37.43 -10.80
N GLY A 536 43.50 37.32 -11.13
CA GLY A 536 43.00 36.81 -12.41
C GLY A 536 42.91 35.28 -12.52
N GLY A 537 43.51 34.53 -11.59
CA GLY A 537 43.44 33.06 -11.55
C GLY A 537 42.09 32.52 -11.03
N PRO A 538 41.76 31.24 -11.28
CA PRO A 538 40.52 30.62 -10.84
C PRO A 538 40.42 30.53 -9.31
N VAL A 539 39.21 30.71 -8.77
CA VAL A 539 38.95 30.56 -7.34
C VAL A 539 39.06 29.09 -6.93
N LYS A 540 39.79 28.82 -5.85
CA LYS A 540 39.94 27.47 -5.28
C LYS A 540 38.63 27.01 -4.63
N ASN A 541 38.36 25.70 -4.64
CA ASN A 541 37.17 25.07 -4.03
C ASN A 541 35.83 25.62 -4.59
N ARG A 542 35.84 26.09 -5.84
CA ARG A 542 34.67 26.68 -6.51
C ARG A 542 33.44 25.79 -6.46
N ASP A 543 33.62 24.50 -6.71
CA ASP A 543 32.58 23.48 -6.71
C ASP A 543 31.81 23.42 -5.39
N LEU A 544 32.51 23.40 -4.24
CA LEU A 544 31.87 23.43 -2.93
C LEU A 544 31.28 24.81 -2.61
N TRP A 545 31.89 25.91 -3.07
CA TRP A 545 31.31 27.23 -2.89
C TRP A 545 30.00 27.40 -3.66
N GLU A 546 29.94 26.89 -4.90
CA GLU A 546 28.72 26.85 -5.69
C GLU A 546 27.67 25.99 -5.01
N LEU A 547 28.01 24.81 -4.47
CA LEU A 547 27.04 24.02 -3.71
C LEU A 547 26.57 24.74 -2.43
N PHE A 548 27.49 25.33 -1.66
CA PHE A 548 27.16 26.06 -0.43
C PHE A 548 26.19 27.22 -0.71
N LEU A 549 26.45 28.02 -1.75
CA LEU A 549 25.51 29.06 -2.18
C LEU A 549 24.17 28.46 -2.63
N GLY A 550 24.19 27.32 -3.30
CA GLY A 550 22.98 26.61 -3.70
C GLY A 550 22.11 26.27 -2.50
N GLU A 551 22.71 25.74 -1.43
CA GLU A 551 22.01 25.45 -0.18
C GLU A 551 21.55 26.72 0.55
N VAL A 552 22.36 27.78 0.61
CA VAL A 552 21.94 29.07 1.21
C VAL A 552 20.73 29.66 0.49
N GLU A 553 20.72 29.63 -0.85
CA GLU A 553 19.56 30.06 -1.63
C GLU A 553 18.32 29.20 -1.31
N LYS A 554 18.48 27.89 -1.04
CA LYS A 554 17.33 27.00 -0.72
C LYS A 554 16.78 27.34 0.65
N CYS A 555 17.67 27.52 1.62
CA CYS A 555 17.30 27.96 2.96
C CYS A 555 16.51 29.27 2.88
N ALA A 556 16.97 30.25 2.10
CA ALA A 556 16.27 31.52 1.91
C ALA A 556 14.90 31.37 1.21
N GLU A 557 14.79 30.53 0.18
CA GLU A 557 13.51 30.18 -0.48
C GLU A 557 12.51 29.56 0.49
N MET A 558 12.99 28.81 1.49
CA MET A 558 12.19 28.20 2.54
C MET A 558 11.96 29.11 3.76
N GLY A 559 12.54 30.32 3.79
CA GLY A 559 12.40 31.26 4.91
C GLY A 559 13.34 31.00 6.10
N LEU A 560 14.49 30.35 5.86
CA LEU A 560 15.56 30.14 6.84
C LEU A 560 16.77 31.04 6.54
N ASP A 561 17.07 31.96 7.45
CA ASP A 561 18.25 32.83 7.36
C ASP A 561 19.52 32.10 7.80
N VAL A 562 20.60 32.20 7.01
CA VAL A 562 21.91 31.60 7.33
C VAL A 562 22.91 32.69 7.70
N GLU A 563 23.49 32.59 8.89
CA GLU A 563 24.51 33.52 9.40
C GLU A 563 25.81 32.79 9.74
N LEU A 564 26.96 33.44 9.54
CA LEU A 564 28.28 32.91 9.91
C LEU A 564 28.86 33.67 11.09
N TRP A 565 29.37 32.95 12.08
CA TRP A 565 30.02 33.53 13.25
C TRP A 565 31.48 33.05 13.35
N LYS A 566 32.43 33.99 13.23
CA LYS A 566 33.85 33.72 13.51
C LYS A 566 34.08 33.64 15.01
N ILE A 567 34.45 32.46 15.50
CA ILE A 567 34.79 32.22 16.90
C ILE A 567 36.31 31.95 17.08
N PRO A 568 36.87 32.16 18.28
CA PRO A 568 38.21 31.69 18.61
C PRO A 568 38.29 30.16 18.60
N ARG A 569 39.45 29.60 18.23
CA ARG A 569 39.65 28.16 18.05
C ARG A 569 39.37 27.36 19.32
N GLU A 570 39.73 27.90 20.47
CA GLU A 570 39.49 27.32 21.80
C GLU A 570 38.00 27.12 22.11
N MET A 571 37.10 27.79 21.38
CA MET A 571 35.65 27.67 21.53
C MET A 571 34.99 26.74 20.49
N ASN A 572 35.77 26.16 19.56
CA ASN A 572 35.29 25.20 18.56
C ASN A 572 35.71 23.75 18.88
N GLY A 573 36.04 23.44 20.13
CA GLY A 573 36.76 22.22 20.51
C GLY A 573 36.04 20.90 20.16
N ILE A 574 34.70 20.85 20.21
CA ILE A 574 33.94 19.63 19.89
C ILE A 574 34.05 19.31 18.40
N ALA A 575 33.89 20.31 17.53
CA ALA A 575 33.99 20.13 16.09
C ALA A 575 35.43 19.84 15.65
N ASP A 576 36.43 20.55 16.21
CA ASP A 576 37.87 20.31 15.94
C ASP A 576 38.30 18.89 16.34
N THR A 577 37.86 18.41 17.50
CA THR A 577 38.15 17.04 17.95
C THR A 577 37.52 16.01 17.02
N ALA A 578 36.23 16.17 16.70
CA ALA A 578 35.51 15.24 15.84
C ALA A 578 36.09 15.18 14.41
N ALA A 579 36.51 16.32 13.85
CA ALA A 579 37.15 16.38 12.55
C ALA A 579 38.51 15.66 12.58
N LYS A 580 39.34 15.88 13.62
CA LYS A 580 40.65 15.22 13.76
C LYS A 580 40.54 13.71 13.95
N GLU A 581 39.62 13.24 14.79
CA GLU A 581 39.39 11.80 15.00
C GLU A 581 38.95 11.10 13.71
N THR A 582 38.14 11.79 12.90
CA THR A 582 37.62 11.25 11.63
C THR A 582 38.70 11.10 10.56
N ILE A 583 39.83 11.83 10.64
CA ILE A 583 40.97 11.64 9.71
C ILE A 583 41.48 10.19 9.71
N HIS A 584 41.35 9.48 10.84
CA HIS A 584 41.86 8.12 10.96
C HIS A 584 40.84 7.03 10.56
N GLN A 585 39.62 7.40 10.15
CA GLN A 585 38.54 6.46 9.85
C GLN A 585 38.51 6.09 8.35
N GLY A 586 39.07 4.92 7.99
CA GLY A 586 38.92 4.32 6.66
C GLY A 586 39.48 5.16 5.49
N PRO A 587 39.37 4.69 4.23
CA PRO A 587 39.74 5.48 3.06
C PRO A 587 38.74 6.62 2.81
N ALA A 588 39.19 7.70 2.19
CA ALA A 588 38.29 8.77 1.74
C ALA A 588 37.32 8.23 0.67
N PRO A 589 36.01 8.52 0.76
CA PRO A 589 35.06 8.12 -0.26
C PRO A 589 35.38 8.82 -1.59
N THR A 590 35.11 8.12 -2.69
CA THR A 590 35.46 8.62 -4.03
C THR A 590 34.54 9.74 -4.48
N ASP A 591 33.23 9.55 -4.33
CA ASP A 591 32.22 10.50 -4.77
C ASP A 591 31.66 11.30 -3.60
N PHE A 592 31.20 12.53 -3.86
CA PHE A 592 30.47 13.32 -2.87
C PHE A 592 29.19 12.57 -2.46
N GLU A 593 29.02 12.31 -1.17
CA GLU A 593 27.88 11.56 -0.64
C GLU A 593 26.86 12.52 0.01
N ASN A 594 25.56 12.28 -0.23
CA ASN A 594 24.51 12.96 0.53
C ASN A 594 24.51 12.36 1.94
N MET A 595 24.54 13.21 2.96
CA MET A 595 24.94 12.83 4.32
C MET A 595 24.01 11.81 4.96
N ARG A 596 24.61 10.78 5.56
CA ARG A 596 24.02 9.87 6.53
C ARG A 596 24.46 10.34 7.92
N PHE A 597 23.63 10.13 8.95
CA PHE A 597 24.16 10.11 10.32
C PHE A 597 25.28 9.07 10.35
N GLY A 598 26.51 9.49 10.62
CA GLY A 598 27.61 8.56 10.73
C GLY A 598 27.30 7.52 11.80
N PRO A 599 27.73 6.26 11.66
CA PRO A 599 27.79 5.36 12.79
C PRO A 599 28.76 5.98 13.79
N SER A 600 28.22 6.68 14.80
CA SER A 600 28.98 7.05 16.00
C SER A 600 29.66 5.78 16.47
N ALA A 601 31.00 5.82 16.58
CA ALA A 601 31.86 4.77 17.09
C ALA A 601 31.06 3.79 17.96
N ALA A 602 30.64 2.69 17.34
CA ALA A 602 30.00 1.61 18.06
C ALA A 602 30.97 1.29 19.19
N GLY A 603 30.46 1.27 20.42
CA GLY A 603 31.19 0.59 21.48
C GLY A 603 31.63 -0.77 20.92
N ALA A 604 32.78 -1.30 21.28
CA ALA A 604 32.97 -1.88 22.61
C ALA A 604 31.76 -1.73 23.57
N GLY A 605 30.58 -2.08 23.06
CA GLY A 605 29.32 -2.28 23.74
C GLY A 605 28.91 -3.64 23.20
N THR A 606 28.59 -4.55 24.11
CA THR A 606 28.23 -5.93 23.82
C THR A 606 27.31 -6.03 22.60
N PRO A 607 27.56 -6.95 21.64
CA PRO A 607 26.77 -7.03 20.41
C PRO A 607 25.30 -7.22 20.77
N GLU A 608 24.46 -6.24 20.43
CA GLU A 608 23.02 -6.50 20.37
C GLU A 608 22.80 -7.59 19.32
N GLU A 609 22.07 -8.62 19.73
CA GLU A 609 21.75 -9.76 18.89
C GLU A 609 21.05 -9.29 17.59
N PRO A 610 21.49 -9.74 16.39
CA PRO A 610 20.84 -9.38 15.14
C PRO A 610 19.34 -9.67 15.19
N ARG A 611 18.47 -8.81 14.67
CA ARG A 611 17.01 -8.98 14.70
C ARG A 611 16.41 -9.11 13.31
N VAL A 612 15.55 -10.10 13.10
CA VAL A 612 14.78 -10.31 11.87
C VAL A 612 13.28 -10.31 12.19
N LEU A 613 12.52 -9.43 11.53
CA LEU A 613 11.06 -9.43 11.58
C LEU A 613 10.48 -10.31 10.48
N CYS A 614 9.75 -11.36 10.83
CA CYS A 614 9.02 -12.20 9.88
C CYS A 614 7.55 -11.78 9.81
N LEU A 615 7.10 -11.35 8.64
CA LEU A 615 5.69 -11.09 8.35
C LEU A 615 5.04 -12.39 7.84
N CYS A 616 4.17 -12.99 8.66
CA CYS A 616 3.51 -14.29 8.43
C CYS A 616 1.99 -14.15 8.58
N LEU A 617 1.32 -13.49 7.63
CA LEU A 617 -0.05 -13.01 7.80
C LEU A 617 -1.13 -14.01 7.37
N GLU A 618 -0.79 -15.10 6.67
CA GLU A 618 -1.76 -16.11 6.25
C GLU A 618 -1.36 -17.55 6.55
N TYR A 619 -0.08 -17.90 6.39
CA TYR A 619 0.35 -19.30 6.34
C TYR A 619 1.42 -19.63 7.39
N GLU A 620 1.23 -19.17 8.63
CA GLU A 620 2.20 -19.39 9.70
C GLU A 620 2.49 -20.88 9.97
N SER A 621 1.47 -21.73 9.99
CA SER A 621 1.65 -23.18 10.20
C SER A 621 2.50 -23.81 9.09
N LEU A 622 2.21 -23.45 7.83
CA LEU A 622 3.00 -23.88 6.69
C LEU A 622 4.43 -23.31 6.74
N PHE A 623 4.62 -22.08 7.21
CA PHE A 623 5.96 -21.55 7.41
C PHE A 623 6.73 -22.40 8.43
N ASN A 624 6.08 -22.74 9.55
CA ASN A 624 6.68 -23.50 10.65
C ASN A 624 7.06 -24.93 10.27
N ASP A 625 6.12 -25.68 9.73
CA ASP A 625 6.32 -27.11 9.46
C ASP A 625 7.37 -27.35 8.38
N MET A 626 7.43 -26.40 7.47
CA MET A 626 7.90 -26.65 6.14
C MET A 626 9.27 -25.94 6.01
N TYR A 627 9.49 -24.77 6.63
CA TYR A 627 10.79 -24.03 6.64
C TYR A 627 11.57 -24.17 7.97
N THR A 628 11.40 -25.28 8.70
CA THR A 628 12.06 -25.52 10.00
C THR A 628 13.59 -25.36 9.96
N SER A 629 14.24 -25.80 8.86
CA SER A 629 15.69 -25.66 8.67
C SER A 629 16.10 -24.19 8.63
N LEU A 630 15.53 -23.42 7.70
CA LEU A 630 15.75 -21.98 7.59
C LEU A 630 15.48 -21.25 8.92
N ILE A 631 14.34 -21.53 9.58
CA ILE A 631 13.99 -20.94 10.88
C ILE A 631 15.10 -21.22 11.89
N SER A 632 15.53 -22.48 12.01
CA SER A 632 16.58 -22.88 12.95
C SER A 632 17.89 -22.14 12.70
N ARG A 633 18.27 -22.00 11.41
CA ARG A 633 19.49 -21.29 10.98
C ARG A 633 19.42 -19.79 11.25
N ILE A 634 18.26 -19.17 11.11
CA ILE A 634 18.03 -17.76 11.48
C ILE A 634 18.13 -17.61 13.00
N THR A 635 17.38 -18.41 13.78
CA THR A 635 17.34 -18.30 15.25
C THR A 635 18.66 -18.63 15.93
N ALA A 636 19.55 -19.36 15.26
CA ALA A 636 20.90 -19.63 15.75
C ALA A 636 21.83 -18.39 15.68
N LYS A 637 21.46 -17.36 14.91
CA LYS A 637 22.31 -16.19 14.62
C LYS A 637 21.62 -14.85 14.89
N ALA A 638 20.30 -14.85 15.01
CA ALA A 638 19.48 -13.65 15.14
C ALA A 638 18.23 -13.96 15.96
N LYS A 639 17.78 -12.98 16.73
CA LYS A 639 16.43 -12.98 17.29
C LYS A 639 15.42 -12.81 16.15
N MET A 640 14.45 -13.71 16.09
CA MET A 640 13.40 -13.71 15.08
C MET A 640 12.06 -13.34 15.71
N ASP A 641 11.57 -12.15 15.41
CA ASP A 641 10.23 -11.69 15.81
C ASP A 641 9.22 -12.09 14.73
N ARG A 642 8.06 -12.61 15.12
CA ARG A 642 7.02 -13.04 14.19
C ARG A 642 5.77 -12.22 14.39
N VAL A 643 5.17 -11.82 13.27
CA VAL A 643 3.92 -11.10 13.27
C VAL A 643 2.92 -11.82 12.38
N THR A 644 1.79 -12.17 12.99
CA THR A 644 0.73 -12.97 12.36
C THR A 644 -0.60 -12.24 12.29
N THR A 645 -0.70 -11.06 12.91
CA THR A 645 -1.89 -10.21 12.86
C THR A 645 -1.57 -8.87 12.22
N ARG A 646 -2.62 -8.25 11.67
CA ARG A 646 -2.52 -6.95 11.00
C ARG A 646 -2.08 -5.84 11.94
N GLU A 647 -2.66 -5.79 13.14
CA GLU A 647 -2.40 -4.73 14.13
C GLU A 647 -0.94 -4.79 14.58
N ALA A 648 -0.46 -5.98 14.92
CA ALA A 648 0.93 -6.19 15.30
C ALA A 648 1.90 -5.85 14.15
N ALA A 649 1.50 -6.03 12.89
CA ALA A 649 2.31 -5.66 11.74
C ALA A 649 2.42 -4.15 11.60
N LEU A 650 1.30 -3.44 11.68
CA LEU A 650 1.28 -1.99 11.61
C LEU A 650 2.05 -1.37 12.79
N ASP A 651 1.84 -1.87 14.01
CA ASP A 651 2.54 -1.41 15.21
C ASP A 651 4.04 -1.62 15.08
N THR A 652 4.49 -2.79 14.60
CA THR A 652 5.91 -3.11 14.50
C THR A 652 6.61 -2.36 13.37
N LEU A 653 5.97 -2.22 12.21
CA LEU A 653 6.53 -1.53 11.05
C LEU A 653 6.61 -0.01 11.25
N THR A 654 5.84 0.56 12.19
CA THR A 654 5.85 2.00 12.51
C THR A 654 6.74 2.37 13.70
N GLN A 655 7.46 1.40 14.29
CA GLN A 655 8.41 1.65 15.37
C GLN A 655 9.57 2.54 14.91
N ASN A 656 10.14 3.31 15.85
CA ASN A 656 11.33 4.10 15.64
C ASN A 656 12.43 3.66 16.63
N PRO A 657 13.54 3.07 16.16
CA PRO A 657 13.87 2.80 14.74
C PRO A 657 13.02 1.68 14.13
N PRO A 658 12.78 1.70 12.80
CA PRO A 658 12.06 0.62 12.13
C PRO A 658 12.87 -0.68 12.15
N PRO A 659 12.22 -1.84 11.95
CA PRO A 659 12.91 -3.13 11.90
C PRO A 659 14.02 -3.13 10.82
N PRO A 660 15.27 -3.49 11.16
CA PRO A 660 16.39 -3.38 10.22
C PRO A 660 16.32 -4.42 9.10
N VAL A 661 15.76 -5.59 9.38
CA VAL A 661 15.58 -6.69 8.43
C VAL A 661 14.16 -7.23 8.53
N ILE A 662 13.48 -7.32 7.39
CA ILE A 662 12.10 -7.79 7.26
C ILE A 662 12.07 -8.96 6.27
N LEU A 663 11.61 -10.11 6.70
CA LEU A 663 11.34 -11.28 5.85
C LEU A 663 9.83 -11.37 5.62
N VAL A 664 9.41 -11.12 4.38
CA VAL A 664 8.03 -11.32 3.93
C VAL A 664 7.88 -12.78 3.54
N THR A 665 7.15 -13.55 4.35
CA THR A 665 7.11 -15.01 4.23
C THR A 665 5.96 -15.52 3.38
N ASP A 666 4.89 -14.74 3.23
CA ASP A 666 3.68 -15.13 2.51
C ASP A 666 3.00 -13.95 1.79
N ALA A 667 2.01 -14.27 0.95
CA ALA A 667 1.27 -13.30 0.14
C ALA A 667 0.34 -12.39 0.95
N GLY A 668 0.15 -12.61 2.25
CA GLY A 668 -0.69 -11.76 3.09
C GLY A 668 -0.21 -10.31 3.12
N ALA A 669 1.11 -10.10 3.08
CA ALA A 669 1.69 -8.75 2.96
C ALA A 669 1.36 -8.06 1.62
N ALA A 670 1.13 -8.84 0.56
CA ALA A 670 0.72 -8.32 -0.76
C ALA A 670 -0.80 -8.04 -0.88
N LYS A 671 -1.59 -8.71 -0.05
CA LYS A 671 -3.05 -8.59 0.00
C LYS A 671 -3.51 -7.39 0.83
N ILE A 672 -2.77 -7.01 1.86
CA ILE A 672 -3.11 -5.89 2.74
C ILE A 672 -2.32 -4.65 2.29
N ILE A 673 -2.97 -3.75 1.55
CA ILE A 673 -2.32 -2.60 0.90
C ILE A 673 -1.62 -1.72 1.93
N THR A 674 -2.27 -1.45 3.06
CA THR A 674 -1.71 -0.61 4.12
C THR A 674 -0.44 -1.20 4.73
N ILE A 675 -0.34 -2.52 4.88
CA ILE A 675 0.88 -3.17 5.39
C ILE A 675 1.99 -3.05 4.36
N TRP A 676 1.68 -3.33 3.09
CA TRP A 676 2.65 -3.21 2.02
C TRP A 676 3.23 -1.79 1.93
N GLU A 677 2.40 -0.77 2.07
CA GLU A 677 2.83 0.63 2.10
C GLU A 677 3.78 0.93 3.26
N ARG A 678 3.55 0.35 4.45
CA ARG A 678 4.50 0.45 5.58
C ARG A 678 5.79 -0.32 5.35
N VAL A 679 5.74 -1.48 4.71
CA VAL A 679 6.96 -2.19 4.28
C VAL A 679 7.77 -1.34 3.31
N ILE A 680 7.11 -0.63 2.37
CA ILE A 680 7.78 0.31 1.45
C ILE A 680 8.42 1.47 2.22
N ASP A 681 7.73 2.03 3.23
CA ASP A 681 8.27 3.09 4.08
C ASP A 681 9.56 2.62 4.80
N CYS A 682 9.54 1.43 5.44
CA CYS A 682 10.73 0.83 6.07
C CYS A 682 11.87 0.60 5.05
N LEU A 683 11.54 0.00 3.90
CA LEU A 683 12.50 -0.28 2.83
C LEU A 683 13.20 1.01 2.37
N ARG A 684 12.43 2.06 2.05
CA ARG A 684 13.00 3.35 1.63
C ARG A 684 13.76 4.03 2.76
N GLY A 685 13.36 3.80 4.01
CA GLY A 685 14.02 4.28 5.23
C GLY A 685 15.37 3.62 5.54
N GLY A 686 15.67 2.45 4.96
CA GLY A 686 16.97 1.77 5.13
C GLY A 686 16.89 0.29 5.49
N SER A 687 15.69 -0.26 5.73
CA SER A 687 15.53 -1.67 6.05
C SER A 687 15.85 -2.58 4.86
N THR A 688 16.38 -3.77 5.13
CA THR A 688 16.46 -4.84 4.14
C THR A 688 15.16 -5.64 4.16
N VAL A 689 14.46 -5.70 3.03
CA VAL A 689 13.22 -6.46 2.87
C VAL A 689 13.46 -7.63 1.92
N VAL A 690 13.19 -8.85 2.35
CA VAL A 690 13.33 -10.06 1.53
C VAL A 690 11.98 -10.73 1.36
N LEU A 691 11.52 -10.88 0.12
CA LEU A 691 10.34 -11.64 -0.25
C LEU A 691 10.78 -13.03 -0.69
N ALA A 692 10.40 -14.04 0.07
CA ALA A 692 10.84 -15.41 -0.15
C ALA A 692 9.81 -16.40 0.41
N VAL A 693 10.20 -17.67 0.53
CA VAL A 693 9.42 -18.66 1.29
C VAL A 693 8.08 -18.91 0.57
N SER A 694 6.94 -18.78 1.25
CA SER A 694 5.62 -19.05 0.71
C SER A 694 5.08 -17.90 -0.12
N PHE A 695 5.75 -16.73 -0.13
CA PHE A 695 5.33 -15.56 -0.92
C PHE A 695 5.18 -15.92 -2.40
N SER A 696 6.22 -16.52 -2.99
CA SER A 696 6.26 -16.91 -4.40
C SER A 696 5.28 -18.04 -4.75
N SER A 697 4.81 -18.79 -3.74
CA SER A 697 3.86 -19.89 -3.92
C SER A 697 2.41 -19.42 -4.03
N PHE A 698 2.03 -18.37 -3.30
CA PHE A 698 0.61 -18.01 -3.11
C PHE A 698 0.22 -16.61 -3.60
N VAL A 699 1.18 -15.80 -4.02
CA VAL A 699 0.87 -14.53 -4.70
C VAL A 699 0.31 -14.83 -6.09
N ASN A 700 -0.71 -14.12 -6.57
CA ASN A 700 -1.16 -14.19 -7.96
C ASN A 700 -0.48 -13.12 -8.85
N GLU A 701 -0.76 -13.10 -10.16
CA GLU A 701 -0.15 -12.14 -11.08
C GLU A 701 -0.48 -10.68 -10.75
N GLY A 702 -1.75 -10.36 -10.51
CA GLY A 702 -2.18 -9.00 -10.19
C GLY A 702 -1.56 -8.49 -8.89
N GLN A 703 -1.56 -9.31 -7.84
CA GLN A 703 -0.91 -9.01 -6.55
C GLN A 703 0.59 -8.77 -6.71
N PHE A 704 1.28 -9.67 -7.41
CA PHE A 704 2.72 -9.57 -7.64
C PHE A 704 3.04 -8.26 -8.37
N ASN A 705 2.38 -8.02 -9.50
CA ASN A 705 2.60 -6.85 -10.34
C ASN A 705 2.28 -5.55 -9.60
N ARG A 706 1.20 -5.53 -8.78
CA ARG A 706 0.83 -4.39 -7.95
C ARG A 706 1.86 -4.11 -6.85
N CYS A 707 2.36 -5.14 -6.18
CA CYS A 707 3.35 -4.98 -5.11
C CYS A 707 4.61 -4.26 -5.59
N PHE A 708 5.21 -4.76 -6.67
CA PHE A 708 6.41 -4.14 -7.23
C PHE A 708 6.09 -2.81 -7.96
N GLY A 709 4.92 -2.70 -8.58
CA GLY A 709 4.42 -1.45 -9.15
C GLY A 709 4.29 -0.32 -8.14
N LYS A 710 3.77 -0.57 -6.93
CA LYS A 710 3.70 0.43 -5.84
C LYS A 710 5.09 0.86 -5.36
N ILE A 711 6.11 0.00 -5.43
CA ILE A 711 7.50 0.38 -5.15
C ILE A 711 8.04 1.34 -6.23
N GLY A 712 7.61 1.17 -7.49
CA GLY A 712 8.13 1.84 -8.68
C GLY A 712 9.05 0.97 -9.52
N LEU A 713 9.03 -0.35 -9.31
CA LEU A 713 9.81 -1.31 -10.08
C LEU A 713 8.98 -1.86 -11.25
N PRO A 714 9.56 -2.04 -12.44
CA PRO A 714 8.86 -2.60 -13.60
C PRO A 714 8.70 -4.13 -13.51
N TRP A 715 8.91 -4.72 -12.33
CA TRP A 715 8.95 -6.15 -12.17
C TRP A 715 7.57 -6.77 -12.40
N LYS A 716 7.54 -7.82 -13.22
CA LYS A 716 6.32 -8.57 -13.54
C LYS A 716 6.50 -10.04 -13.22
N ARG A 717 5.39 -10.69 -12.87
CA ARG A 717 5.36 -12.14 -12.67
C ARG A 717 5.74 -12.82 -13.99
N GLY A 718 6.77 -13.66 -13.96
CA GLY A 718 7.21 -14.46 -15.09
C GLY A 718 6.70 -15.91 -15.03
N GLY A 719 7.43 -16.80 -15.71
CA GLY A 719 7.12 -18.22 -15.75
C GLY A 719 7.12 -18.90 -14.38
N TYR A 720 6.46 -20.06 -14.29
CA TYR A 720 6.45 -20.91 -13.10
C TYR A 720 6.83 -22.34 -13.48
N HIS A 721 8.09 -22.70 -13.28
CA HIS A 721 8.62 -24.01 -13.66
C HIS A 721 9.90 -24.35 -12.90
N ARG A 722 10.37 -25.59 -13.06
CA ARG A 722 11.64 -26.05 -12.48
C ARG A 722 12.73 -25.99 -13.55
N THR A 723 13.85 -25.35 -13.22
CA THR A 723 15.07 -25.38 -14.04
C THR A 723 16.33 -25.28 -13.18
N ASN A 724 17.49 -25.39 -13.81
CA ASN A 724 18.76 -25.04 -13.17
C ASN A 724 18.95 -23.53 -13.20
N VAL A 725 19.31 -22.96 -12.05
CA VAL A 725 19.63 -21.54 -11.93
C VAL A 725 21.10 -21.37 -11.61
N SER A 726 21.73 -20.37 -12.21
CA SER A 726 23.17 -20.10 -12.09
C SER A 726 23.43 -18.73 -11.48
N LEU A 727 24.39 -18.66 -10.55
CA LEU A 727 24.85 -17.42 -9.94
C LEU A 727 25.53 -16.56 -11.00
N ARG A 728 25.06 -15.32 -11.16
CA ARG A 728 25.63 -14.38 -12.12
C ARG A 728 27.03 -13.93 -11.67
N PRO A 729 28.05 -13.95 -12.57
CA PRO A 729 29.36 -13.41 -12.26
C PRO A 729 29.27 -11.94 -11.82
N GLY A 730 29.91 -11.60 -10.71
CA GLY A 730 29.93 -10.22 -10.18
C GLY A 730 28.65 -9.78 -9.45
N ALA A 731 27.63 -10.64 -9.33
CA ALA A 731 26.42 -10.30 -8.60
C ALA A 731 26.61 -10.19 -7.08
N VAL A 732 27.61 -10.92 -6.55
CA VAL A 732 28.00 -10.93 -5.14
C VAL A 732 29.52 -10.80 -5.00
N ASP A 733 29.96 -10.33 -3.84
CA ASP A 733 31.37 -10.28 -3.47
C ASP A 733 32.01 -11.68 -3.39
N ASP A 734 33.34 -11.74 -3.36
CA ASP A 734 34.08 -13.01 -3.36
C ASP A 734 33.82 -13.86 -2.11
N ARG A 735 33.45 -13.24 -0.98
CA ARG A 735 33.12 -13.96 0.26
C ARG A 735 31.83 -14.75 0.08
N LEU A 736 30.75 -14.08 -0.34
CA LEU A 736 29.45 -14.70 -0.59
C LEU A 736 29.53 -15.67 -1.78
N ARG A 737 30.32 -15.37 -2.81
CA ARG A 737 30.53 -16.27 -3.95
C ARG A 737 31.03 -17.65 -3.54
N ASN A 738 31.87 -17.73 -2.50
CA ASN A 738 32.41 -19.00 -2.00
C ASN A 738 31.42 -19.77 -1.11
N LEU A 739 30.40 -19.09 -0.56
CA LEU A 739 29.40 -19.68 0.33
C LEU A 739 28.11 -20.08 -0.40
N LEU A 740 27.84 -19.46 -1.55
CA LEU A 740 26.67 -19.72 -2.37
C LEU A 740 26.96 -20.76 -3.47
N LEU A 741 25.99 -21.61 -3.77
CA LEU A 741 26.14 -22.61 -4.83
C LEU A 741 26.21 -21.93 -6.21
N PRO A 742 27.20 -22.27 -7.06
CA PRO A 742 27.31 -21.64 -8.37
C PRO A 742 26.12 -21.98 -9.29
N ILE A 743 25.58 -23.20 -9.17
CA ILE A 743 24.41 -23.68 -9.92
C ILE A 743 23.62 -24.63 -9.01
N TYR A 744 22.28 -24.56 -9.02
CA TYR A 744 21.41 -25.56 -8.41
C TYR A 744 20.04 -25.61 -9.13
N SER A 745 19.32 -26.72 -8.98
CA SER A 745 17.96 -26.85 -9.52
C SER A 745 16.96 -26.28 -8.52
N GLN A 746 16.01 -25.47 -8.98
CA GLN A 746 14.88 -25.04 -8.16
C GLN A 746 13.59 -24.98 -8.96
N LYS A 747 12.47 -25.21 -8.27
CA LYS A 747 11.16 -24.84 -8.81
C LYS A 747 10.87 -23.42 -8.35
N ALA A 748 10.78 -22.49 -9.29
CA ALA A 748 10.66 -21.08 -8.97
C ALA A 748 9.50 -20.44 -9.72
N LEU A 749 8.95 -19.40 -9.09
CA LEU A 749 8.28 -18.33 -9.79
C LEU A 749 9.35 -17.33 -10.25
N TYR A 750 9.48 -17.13 -11.56
CA TYR A 750 10.44 -16.20 -12.12
C TYR A 750 9.87 -14.78 -12.16
N VAL A 751 10.76 -13.80 -12.27
CA VAL A 751 10.43 -12.39 -12.37
C VAL A 751 11.01 -11.79 -13.66
N GLU A 752 10.23 -10.96 -14.32
CA GLU A 752 10.61 -10.21 -15.51
C GLU A 752 10.88 -8.75 -15.17
N GLY A 753 11.62 -8.04 -16.04
CA GLY A 753 11.88 -6.60 -15.87
C GLY A 753 12.95 -6.26 -14.83
N VAL A 754 13.73 -7.23 -14.35
CA VAL A 754 14.85 -6.98 -13.43
C VAL A 754 16.07 -6.46 -14.18
N ALA A 755 16.69 -5.40 -13.69
CA ALA A 755 17.94 -4.87 -14.25
C ALA A 755 19.06 -5.90 -14.11
N SER A 756 19.91 -6.03 -15.12
CA SER A 756 20.97 -7.06 -15.14
C SER A 756 21.96 -6.96 -13.97
N SER A 757 22.17 -5.76 -13.43
CA SER A 757 23.01 -5.51 -12.24
C SER A 757 22.44 -6.12 -10.95
N ASP A 758 21.14 -6.35 -10.92
CA ASP A 758 20.40 -6.72 -9.70
C ASP A 758 20.09 -8.22 -9.68
N VAL A 759 20.47 -8.95 -10.73
CA VAL A 759 20.21 -10.39 -10.87
C VAL A 759 21.29 -11.19 -10.14
N TRP A 760 20.90 -11.97 -9.14
CA TRP A 760 21.78 -12.94 -8.49
C TRP A 760 21.75 -14.29 -9.19
N TYR A 761 20.56 -14.85 -9.40
CA TYR A 761 20.39 -16.14 -10.09
C TYR A 761 19.41 -16.02 -11.25
N ALA A 762 19.80 -16.61 -12.38
CA ALA A 762 18.96 -16.72 -13.57
C ALA A 762 18.89 -18.17 -14.07
N GLY A 763 17.75 -18.55 -14.63
CA GLY A 763 17.56 -19.81 -15.34
C GLY A 763 18.28 -19.83 -16.69
N GLU A 764 18.27 -21.00 -17.34
CA GLU A 764 18.95 -21.23 -18.64
C GLU A 764 18.49 -20.27 -19.75
N GLN A 765 17.23 -19.85 -19.72
CA GLN A 765 16.66 -18.89 -20.68
C GLN A 765 16.83 -17.43 -20.26
N GLY A 766 17.60 -17.15 -19.20
CA GLY A 766 17.81 -15.81 -18.66
C GLY A 766 16.70 -15.31 -17.75
N GLU A 767 15.65 -16.11 -17.51
CA GLU A 767 14.57 -15.83 -16.56
C GLU A 767 15.14 -15.63 -15.15
N VAL A 768 14.74 -14.55 -14.46
CA VAL A 768 15.35 -14.18 -13.18
C VAL A 768 14.64 -14.90 -12.04
N ALA A 769 15.40 -15.64 -11.25
CA ALA A 769 14.88 -16.45 -10.15
C ALA A 769 15.22 -15.85 -8.78
N VAL A 770 16.32 -15.10 -8.71
CA VAL A 770 16.74 -14.36 -7.52
C VAL A 770 17.22 -12.98 -7.93
N ALA A 771 16.68 -11.95 -7.28
CA ALA A 771 17.04 -10.56 -7.50
C ALA A 771 17.32 -9.85 -6.18
N PHE A 772 18.29 -8.93 -6.17
CA PHE A 772 18.61 -8.07 -5.03
C PHE A 772 18.92 -6.66 -5.53
N THR A 773 18.03 -5.71 -5.23
CA THR A 773 18.10 -4.35 -5.77
C THR A 773 18.00 -3.30 -4.67
N LYS A 774 18.57 -2.12 -4.92
CA LYS A 774 18.52 -0.99 -3.99
C LYS A 774 17.23 -0.20 -4.21
N VAL A 775 16.49 0.06 -3.13
CA VAL A 775 15.27 0.88 -3.15
C VAL A 775 15.35 1.93 -2.05
N GLY A 776 15.44 3.20 -2.44
CA GLY A 776 15.71 4.28 -1.47
C GLY A 776 17.04 4.04 -0.74
N ASN A 777 16.99 3.97 0.59
CA ASN A 777 18.16 3.66 1.42
C ASN A 777 18.34 2.17 1.75
N GLY A 778 17.33 1.34 1.51
CA GLY A 778 17.34 -0.09 1.84
C GLY A 778 17.58 -1.00 0.65
N MET A 779 17.46 -2.30 0.90
CA MET A 779 17.68 -3.37 -0.07
C MET A 779 16.45 -4.26 -0.18
N LEU A 780 16.02 -4.55 -1.41
CA LEU A 780 14.89 -5.42 -1.71
C LEU A 780 15.41 -6.73 -2.33
N GLY A 781 15.15 -7.84 -1.66
CA GLY A 781 15.41 -9.19 -2.15
C GLY A 781 14.15 -9.90 -2.59
N TYR A 782 14.25 -10.64 -3.68
CA TYR A 782 13.24 -11.58 -4.13
C TYR A 782 13.87 -12.95 -4.39
N VAL A 783 13.25 -13.99 -3.83
CA VAL A 783 13.63 -15.40 -4.03
C VAL A 783 12.40 -16.15 -4.53
N GLY A 784 12.46 -16.60 -5.79
CA GLY A 784 11.34 -17.25 -6.47
C GLY A 784 11.04 -18.69 -6.03
N ASP A 785 11.91 -19.31 -5.26
CA ASP A 785 11.79 -20.73 -4.87
C ASP A 785 10.51 -21.03 -4.09
N VAL A 786 9.82 -22.10 -4.48
CA VAL A 786 8.60 -22.58 -3.83
C VAL A 786 8.79 -23.93 -3.11
N ASN A 787 9.95 -24.59 -3.28
CA ASN A 787 10.18 -25.96 -2.81
C ASN A 787 11.27 -26.10 -1.74
N ARG A 788 11.94 -25.03 -1.33
CA ARG A 788 12.98 -25.00 -0.28
C ARG A 788 14.24 -25.76 -0.63
N GLU A 789 14.82 -25.41 -1.75
CA GLU A 789 16.11 -25.97 -2.12
C GLU A 789 17.19 -25.39 -1.18
N ASP A 790 18.16 -26.22 -0.78
CA ASP A 790 19.24 -25.81 0.13
C ASP A 790 20.01 -24.57 -0.39
N GLY A 791 20.15 -24.47 -1.72
CA GLY A 791 20.73 -23.31 -2.40
C GLY A 791 19.94 -22.02 -2.12
N SER A 792 18.61 -22.08 -2.14
CA SER A 792 17.73 -20.96 -1.85
C SER A 792 17.82 -20.54 -0.38
N GLU A 793 17.92 -21.48 0.56
CA GLU A 793 18.09 -21.14 1.98
C GLU A 793 19.38 -20.36 2.23
N ALA A 794 20.49 -20.76 1.59
CA ALA A 794 21.75 -20.03 1.69
C ALA A 794 21.63 -18.61 1.12
N VAL A 795 20.94 -18.45 -0.01
CA VAL A 795 20.65 -17.14 -0.62
C VAL A 795 19.82 -16.26 0.32
N ILE A 796 18.76 -16.79 0.94
CA ILE A 796 17.93 -16.05 1.89
C ILE A 796 18.80 -15.58 3.07
N LEU A 797 19.58 -16.48 3.67
CA LEU A 797 20.48 -16.11 4.78
C LEU A 797 21.52 -15.05 4.37
N ALA A 798 22.02 -15.09 3.14
CA ALA A 798 22.94 -14.08 2.62
C ALA A 798 22.26 -12.70 2.54
N MET A 799 21.04 -12.63 2.00
CA MET A 799 20.27 -11.38 1.91
C MET A 799 19.90 -10.83 3.28
N LEU A 800 19.64 -11.69 4.26
CA LEU A 800 19.39 -11.29 5.66
C LEU A 800 20.67 -10.88 6.42
N GLY A 801 21.86 -11.01 5.81
CA GLY A 801 23.14 -10.71 6.46
C GLY A 801 23.57 -11.76 7.51
N LEU A 802 23.05 -12.98 7.42
CA LEU A 802 23.29 -14.07 8.38
C LEU A 802 24.13 -15.22 7.79
N LEU A 803 24.57 -15.10 6.53
CA LEU A 803 25.50 -16.05 5.91
C LEU A 803 26.94 -15.57 6.11
N ASN A 804 27.67 -16.27 6.99
CA ASN A 804 29.02 -15.93 7.43
C ASN A 804 29.97 -17.06 7.08
#